data_AF-A0A9D1AN09-F1
#
_entry.id   AF-A0A9D1AN09-F1
#
_cell.length_a   1.000
_cell.length_b   1.000
_cell.length_c   1.000
_cell.angle_alpha   90.00
_cell.angle_beta   90.00
_cell.angle_gamma   90.00
#
_symmetry.space_group_name_H-M   'P 1'
#
loop_
_entity.id
_entity.type
_entity.pdbx_description
1 polymer ?
#
loop_
_entity_poly.entity_id
_entity_poly.type
_entity_poly.pdbx_seq_one_letter_code
_entity_poly.pdbx_strand_id
1 'polypeptide(L)'
;MNNKEIKRLLNSAAQSAAPDILDSVLSACEQQKGRNLVMTNAPVSESPRKRRGIRGLAIGLAVLCLVLVGGIGGFFGYQNYYAVDSIVAFDVNPSIRLEVNKEEKVLSAEPLNADASKILFDMDLKGTDLNVATNAIIGSMLRNGYLSDIANSILITVENGDDEKAAALQEQLVSEINQILGSNNIEGSILSQTLSTNNSDLQEKASTYNISIGKASLIEEILDTNSQYTFDQLAALSIQELNILAAAKEVTGVSSSGAVSTKGYISETDARDTALADAGVQASSVTVQKLALDWDDGRVVYDVEFYDREKTYEYEIDATSGEILTRKTEVSPLASGDVIGLEAAQNAAVSDAGVSSPTFTKGTLDRDDGRSIYEIEFISGNTKYEYDIDALSGSVLSRKMENVSTSTGGGVSGVIGEDAARQAALSDAGLSASDVTFGKVELDRDDGRWQYEIEFFTSSGKYEYDIDAQNGSILSKEVEASQTATTPPTSSKPSTTTSGGSSSNSSTSSSSSTSSTPPSTTSTPNTGSAQISEQAAKDAAARDAGLSASSVSFTKVQLEKDDGRWEYEIEFYANNTEYDYTVDASNGSILKRESEQKPSTAGGGTTTGGGTTTISVDQAKALAQAKAPNATLVEISYDYDDGIPTYEGEMREGRTEYEFEIDARNGNFIKWESESD
;
A
#
# COMPACT_ATOMS: atom_id res chain seq x y z
N MET A 1 57.69 9.17 24.24
CA MET A 1 57.38 10.62 24.13
C MET A 1 57.08 11.15 25.51
N ASN A 2 57.68 12.27 25.91
CA ASN A 2 57.40 12.87 27.22
C ASN A 2 56.18 13.80 27.13
N ASN A 3 55.45 14.01 28.22
CA ASN A 3 54.19 14.77 28.27
C ASN A 3 54.29 16.21 27.71
N LYS A 4 55.51 16.79 27.71
CA LYS A 4 55.79 18.10 27.09
C LYS A 4 55.77 18.06 25.56
N GLU A 5 56.17 16.96 24.93
CA GLU A 5 56.15 16.79 23.48
C GLU A 5 54.72 16.55 22.99
N ILE A 6 53.93 15.76 23.72
CA ILE A 6 52.52 15.50 23.41
C ILE A 6 51.73 16.82 23.48
N LYS A 7 51.91 17.63 24.53
CA LYS A 7 51.26 18.94 24.61
C LYS A 7 51.68 19.88 23.49
N ARG A 8 52.93 19.81 23.04
CA ARG A 8 53.43 20.67 21.95
C ARG A 8 52.86 20.26 20.59
N LEU A 9 52.73 18.96 20.34
CA LEU A 9 52.09 18.41 19.15
C LEU A 9 50.58 18.67 19.15
N LEU A 10 49.91 18.51 20.30
CA LEU A 10 48.47 18.79 20.44
C LEU A 10 48.17 20.29 20.22
N ASN A 11 49.01 21.18 20.76
CA ASN A 11 48.84 22.63 20.59
C ASN A 11 49.18 23.09 19.16
N SER A 12 50.14 22.45 18.51
CA SER A 12 50.46 22.67 17.09
C SER A 12 49.35 22.18 16.16
N ALA A 13 48.72 21.04 16.49
CA ALA A 13 47.58 20.52 15.76
C ALA A 13 46.34 21.41 15.94
N ALA A 14 46.10 21.91 17.16
CA ALA A 14 45.01 22.84 17.44
C ALA A 14 45.17 24.19 16.71
N GLN A 15 46.36 24.78 16.69
CA GLN A 15 46.63 26.02 15.94
C GLN A 15 46.61 25.85 14.41
N SER A 16 46.89 24.64 13.92
CA SER A 16 46.78 24.30 12.49
C SER A 16 45.33 24.10 12.05
N ALA A 17 44.46 23.60 12.93
CA ALA A 17 43.06 23.29 12.62
C ALA A 17 42.14 24.51 12.75
N ALA A 18 42.50 25.51 13.57
CA ALA A 18 41.80 26.78 13.70
C ALA A 18 42.81 27.93 13.91
N PRO A 19 43.30 28.58 12.83
CA PRO A 19 44.18 29.72 12.97
C PRO A 19 43.44 30.89 13.64
N ASP A 20 44.07 31.56 14.60
CA ASP A 20 43.55 32.78 15.21
C ASP A 20 43.64 33.93 14.19
N ILE A 21 42.51 34.22 13.56
CA ILE A 21 42.37 35.24 12.52
C ILE A 21 41.80 36.56 13.05
N LEU A 22 41.68 36.73 14.38
CA LEU A 22 41.05 37.92 14.99
C LEU A 22 41.71 39.22 14.53
N ASP A 23 43.05 39.27 14.50
CA ASP A 23 43.81 40.45 14.05
C ASP A 23 43.67 40.69 12.53
N SER A 24 43.55 39.63 11.73
CA SER A 24 43.29 39.71 10.29
C SER A 24 41.88 40.27 10.00
N VAL A 25 40.89 39.85 10.79
CA VAL A 25 39.50 40.32 10.69
C VAL A 25 39.37 41.76 11.20
N LEU A 26 40.02 42.11 12.32
CA LEU A 26 40.06 43.49 12.82
C LEU A 26 40.75 44.44 11.84
N SER A 27 41.86 44.01 11.21
CA SER A 27 42.56 44.81 10.20
C SER A 27 41.77 44.94 8.89
N ALA A 28 40.96 43.94 8.51
CA ALA A 28 40.08 44.00 7.34
C ALA A 28 38.83 44.86 7.60
N CYS A 29 38.32 44.90 8.83
CA CYS A 29 37.22 45.78 9.23
C CYS A 29 37.63 47.26 9.37
N GLU A 30 38.88 47.57 9.72
CA GLU A 30 39.38 48.97 9.77
C GLU A 30 39.56 49.59 8.37
N GLN A 31 39.87 48.79 7.34
CA GLN A 31 40.06 49.29 5.97
C GLN A 31 38.75 49.66 5.23
N GLN A 32 37.58 49.28 5.76
CA GLN A 32 36.29 49.61 5.15
C GLN A 32 35.56 50.79 5.84
N LYS A 33 36.23 51.50 6.76
CA LYS A 33 35.66 52.64 7.50
C LYS A 33 36.48 53.92 7.30
N GLY A 34 36.63 54.33 6.04
CA GLY A 34 37.45 55.51 5.70
C GLY A 34 37.06 56.20 4.40
N ARG A 35 35.83 56.72 4.28
CA ARG A 35 35.51 57.82 3.35
C ARG A 35 34.26 58.59 3.82
N ASN A 36 34.37 59.19 5.00
CA ASN A 36 33.46 60.27 5.40
C ASN A 36 33.93 61.58 4.73
N LEU A 37 33.06 62.14 3.90
CA LEU A 37 33.18 63.50 3.38
C LEU A 37 33.06 64.49 4.55
N VAL A 38 34.14 65.21 4.81
CA VAL A 38 34.19 66.33 5.74
C VAL A 38 33.33 67.48 5.18
N MET A 39 32.20 67.78 5.81
CA MET A 39 31.48 69.04 5.63
C MET A 39 32.11 70.10 6.52
N THR A 40 32.93 70.96 5.94
CA THR A 40 33.46 72.16 6.59
C THR A 40 32.48 73.32 6.38
N ASN A 41 32.03 73.94 7.46
CA ASN A 41 31.26 75.19 7.41
C ASN A 41 32.19 76.39 7.15
N ALA A 42 31.87 77.21 6.16
CA ALA A 42 32.37 78.58 5.97
C ALA A 42 31.31 79.42 5.21
N PRO A 43 31.30 80.76 5.33
CA PRO A 43 30.08 81.53 5.59
C PRO A 43 29.46 82.30 4.40
N VAL A 44 28.21 82.71 4.65
CA VAL A 44 27.40 83.83 4.13
C VAL A 44 28.05 84.76 3.07
N SER A 45 27.36 84.93 1.94
CA SER A 45 27.43 86.10 1.06
C SER A 45 26.07 86.36 0.39
N GLU A 46 25.83 87.61 0.01
CA GLU A 46 24.55 88.34 -0.06
C GLU A 46 23.70 88.12 -1.33
N SER A 47 22.36 88.05 -1.16
CA SER A 47 21.22 88.67 -1.88
C SER A 47 21.22 88.96 -3.41
N PRO A 48 20.10 89.34 -4.09
CA PRO A 48 18.68 89.30 -3.74
C PRO A 48 17.72 88.71 -4.83
N ARG A 49 16.46 88.55 -4.41
CA ARG A 49 15.19 88.25 -5.11
C ARG A 49 15.00 88.82 -6.54
N LYS A 50 14.28 88.06 -7.39
CA LYS A 50 13.16 88.61 -8.20
C LYS A 50 12.12 87.57 -8.65
N ARG A 51 10.85 88.02 -8.64
CA ARG A 51 9.59 87.31 -8.95
C ARG A 51 9.29 87.19 -10.46
N ARG A 52 8.31 86.32 -10.77
CA ARG A 52 7.44 86.17 -11.97
C ARG A 52 7.93 85.05 -12.90
N GLY A 53 7.11 84.18 -13.50
CA GLY A 53 5.68 84.07 -13.65
C GLY A 53 5.38 82.80 -14.49
N ILE A 54 4.12 82.37 -14.50
CA ILE A 54 3.62 81.11 -15.08
C ILE A 54 3.69 81.14 -16.63
N ARG A 55 3.95 79.96 -17.23
CA ARG A 55 3.37 79.36 -18.46
C ARG A 55 4.40 78.90 -19.49
N GLY A 56 4.36 77.61 -19.85
CA GLY A 56 4.99 77.09 -21.07
C GLY A 56 5.48 75.64 -20.99
N LEU A 57 4.55 74.70 -20.97
CA LEU A 57 4.73 73.26 -21.26
C LEU A 57 5.45 73.06 -22.61
N ALA A 58 6.42 72.12 -22.70
CA ALA A 58 6.51 71.10 -23.74
C ALA A 58 7.92 70.47 -23.88
N ILE A 59 7.97 69.16 -23.61
CA ILE A 59 8.81 68.13 -24.25
C ILE A 59 10.28 68.05 -23.79
N GLY A 60 10.49 67.13 -22.85
CA GLY A 60 11.81 66.62 -22.44
C GLY A 60 11.72 65.43 -21.48
N LEU A 61 10.68 64.58 -21.60
CA LEU A 61 10.48 63.37 -20.81
C LEU A 61 10.11 62.21 -21.73
N ALA A 62 11.01 61.86 -22.65
CA ALA A 62 10.93 60.63 -23.43
C ALA A 62 12.05 59.63 -23.06
N VAL A 63 12.93 59.96 -22.10
CA VAL A 63 14.04 59.07 -21.68
C VAL A 63 13.90 58.62 -20.22
N LEU A 64 13.00 59.19 -19.43
CA LEU A 64 12.79 58.78 -18.03
C LEU A 64 11.68 57.70 -17.86
N CYS A 65 10.80 57.50 -18.84
CA CYS A 65 9.72 56.50 -18.73
C CYS A 65 10.11 55.10 -19.24
N LEU A 66 11.14 54.95 -20.09
CA LEU A 66 11.63 53.62 -20.46
C LEU A 66 12.56 53.00 -19.41
N VAL A 67 13.21 53.83 -18.57
CA VAL A 67 14.03 53.34 -17.44
C VAL A 67 13.17 53.03 -16.20
N LEU A 68 12.00 53.67 -16.04
CA LEU A 68 11.11 53.39 -14.89
C LEU A 68 10.10 52.26 -15.16
N VAL A 69 9.68 52.00 -16.40
CA VAL A 69 8.84 50.82 -16.71
C VAL A 69 9.69 49.55 -16.90
N GLY A 70 10.90 49.67 -17.49
CA GLY A 70 11.87 48.58 -17.50
C GLY A 70 12.53 48.31 -16.15
N GLY A 71 12.63 49.33 -15.29
CA GLY A 71 13.19 49.21 -13.94
C GLY A 71 12.22 48.58 -12.93
N ILE A 72 10.91 48.82 -13.05
CA ILE A 72 9.90 48.20 -12.16
C ILE A 72 9.55 46.79 -12.67
N GLY A 73 9.35 46.58 -13.97
CA GLY A 73 9.21 45.23 -14.53
C GLY A 73 10.48 44.38 -14.38
N GLY A 74 11.65 45.00 -14.50
CA GLY A 74 12.94 44.38 -14.23
C GLY A 74 13.17 44.07 -12.76
N PHE A 75 12.69 44.88 -11.81
CA PHE A 75 12.83 44.65 -10.36
C PHE A 75 11.82 43.63 -9.81
N PHE A 76 10.57 43.62 -10.28
CA PHE A 76 9.60 42.57 -9.98
C PHE A 76 9.98 41.23 -10.65
N GLY A 77 10.49 41.28 -11.89
CA GLY A 77 11.08 40.11 -12.55
C GLY A 77 12.33 39.60 -11.84
N TYR A 78 13.21 40.47 -11.35
CA TYR A 78 14.38 40.09 -10.54
C TYR A 78 13.94 39.43 -9.22
N GLN A 79 12.97 39.99 -8.50
CA GLN A 79 12.48 39.38 -7.26
C GLN A 79 11.80 38.03 -7.50
N ASN A 80 11.03 37.85 -8.59
CA ASN A 80 10.47 36.54 -8.95
C ASN A 80 11.53 35.54 -9.41
N TYR A 81 12.60 36.00 -10.06
CA TYR A 81 13.67 35.13 -10.58
C TYR A 81 14.57 34.57 -9.46
N TYR A 82 14.70 35.28 -8.34
CA TYR A 82 15.52 34.86 -7.19
C TYR A 82 14.70 34.44 -5.97
N ALA A 83 13.38 34.37 -6.07
CA ALA A 83 12.53 33.83 -5.01
C ALA A 83 12.53 32.30 -5.06
N VAL A 84 12.69 31.68 -3.89
CA VAL A 84 12.49 30.24 -3.73
C VAL A 84 11.02 29.95 -3.93
N ASP A 85 10.72 29.02 -4.84
CA ASP A 85 9.38 28.55 -5.15
C ASP A 85 9.17 27.13 -4.63
N SER A 86 10.12 26.24 -4.91
CA SER A 86 10.14 24.88 -4.36
C SER A 86 11.48 24.55 -3.73
N ILE A 87 11.47 23.64 -2.77
CA ILE A 87 12.67 23.02 -2.22
C ILE A 87 12.64 21.54 -2.63
N VAL A 88 13.74 21.04 -3.17
CA VAL A 88 13.87 19.63 -3.56
C VAL A 88 15.02 19.02 -2.78
N ALA A 89 14.75 17.95 -2.04
CA ALA A 89 15.78 17.20 -1.34
C ALA A 89 15.97 15.81 -1.94
N PHE A 90 17.23 15.37 -2.03
CA PHE A 90 17.63 14.02 -2.44
C PHE A 90 18.36 13.36 -1.28
N ASP A 91 17.80 12.27 -0.77
CA ASP A 91 18.34 11.50 0.33
C ASP A 91 18.70 10.10 -0.13
N VAL A 92 19.99 9.78 -0.06
CA VAL A 92 20.52 8.44 -0.31
C VAL A 92 21.48 8.13 0.83
N ASN A 93 22.73 8.57 0.64
CA ASN A 93 23.84 8.70 1.56
C ASN A 93 24.99 9.35 0.78
N PRO A 94 24.68 10.36 -0.07
CA PRO A 94 24.60 11.74 0.41
C PRO A 94 23.18 12.32 0.49
N SER A 95 23.00 13.38 1.29
CA SER A 95 21.74 14.15 1.43
C SER A 95 21.93 15.59 0.92
N ILE A 96 21.17 16.00 -0.10
CA ILE A 96 21.33 17.31 -0.78
C ILE A 96 19.99 18.04 -0.80
N ARG A 97 20.00 19.35 -0.57
CA ARG A 97 18.84 20.25 -0.73
C ARG A 97 19.08 21.24 -1.87
N LEU A 98 18.10 21.40 -2.75
CA LEU A 98 18.07 22.40 -3.80
C LEU A 98 16.94 23.38 -3.54
N GLU A 99 17.21 24.68 -3.68
CA GLU A 99 16.15 25.68 -3.77
C GLU A 99 15.98 26.06 -5.24
N VAL A 100 14.76 26.00 -5.75
CA VAL A 100 14.45 26.32 -7.15
C VAL A 100 13.42 27.44 -7.24
N ASN A 101 13.54 28.26 -8.29
CA ASN A 101 12.56 29.30 -8.58
C ASN A 101 11.40 28.76 -9.46
N LYS A 102 10.44 29.63 -9.78
CA LYS A 102 9.26 29.34 -10.63
C LYS A 102 9.58 28.91 -12.06
N GLU A 103 10.80 29.16 -12.54
CA GLU A 103 11.29 28.72 -13.85
C GLU A 103 12.10 27.42 -13.73
N GLU A 104 12.02 26.73 -12.59
CA GLU A 104 12.78 25.52 -12.26
C GLU A 104 14.30 25.71 -12.39
N LYS A 105 14.79 26.95 -12.15
CA LYS A 105 16.22 27.24 -12.06
C LYS A 105 16.69 27.09 -10.64
N VAL A 106 17.81 26.40 -10.47
CA VAL A 106 18.46 26.20 -9.17
C VAL A 106 19.02 27.54 -8.67
N LEU A 107 18.60 27.94 -7.48
CA LEU A 107 19.08 29.15 -6.79
C LEU A 107 20.25 28.83 -5.86
N SER A 108 20.19 27.67 -5.20
CA SER A 108 21.19 27.16 -4.28
C SER A 108 21.18 25.63 -4.28
N ALA A 109 22.33 25.03 -3.96
CA ALA A 109 22.49 23.61 -3.73
C ALA A 109 23.29 23.42 -2.45
N GLU A 110 22.64 22.91 -1.42
CA GLU A 110 23.19 22.77 -0.07
C GLU A 110 23.45 21.30 0.28
N PRO A 111 24.68 20.94 0.66
CA PRO A 111 24.94 19.63 1.24
C PRO A 111 24.39 19.56 2.67
N LEU A 112 23.55 18.56 2.97
CA LEU A 112 23.02 18.32 4.31
C LEU A 112 23.92 17.40 5.14
N ASN A 113 24.86 16.69 4.50
CA ASN A 113 25.83 15.84 5.19
C ASN A 113 27.23 15.90 4.54
N ALA A 114 28.20 15.24 5.20
CA ALA A 114 29.60 15.24 4.76
C ALA A 114 29.78 14.58 3.37
N ASP A 115 29.01 13.55 3.05
CA ASP A 115 29.09 12.86 1.77
C ASP A 115 28.54 13.73 0.63
N ALA A 116 27.47 14.50 0.89
CA ALA A 116 26.94 15.48 -0.05
C ALA A 116 27.96 16.55 -0.39
N SER A 117 28.71 17.01 0.61
CA SER A 117 29.77 17.99 0.41
C SER A 117 30.87 17.46 -0.52
N LYS A 118 31.19 16.15 -0.47
CA LYS A 118 32.19 15.53 -1.36
C LYS A 118 31.72 15.52 -2.81
N ILE A 119 30.45 15.19 -3.05
CA ILE A 119 29.95 15.08 -4.43
C ILE A 119 29.65 16.45 -5.04
N LEU A 120 29.24 17.45 -4.26
CA LEU A 120 28.94 18.81 -4.74
C LEU A 120 30.17 19.72 -4.93
N PHE A 121 31.34 19.39 -4.38
CA PHE A 121 32.48 20.31 -4.25
C PHE A 121 32.94 20.99 -5.57
N ASP A 122 32.85 20.30 -6.70
CA ASP A 122 33.28 20.81 -8.02
C ASP A 122 32.09 21.09 -8.97
N MET A 123 30.86 21.18 -8.43
CA MET A 123 29.64 21.42 -9.21
C MET A 123 29.12 22.85 -9.00
N ASP A 124 29.05 23.62 -10.09
CA ASP A 124 28.32 24.90 -10.12
C ASP A 124 26.91 24.68 -10.67
N LEU A 125 25.96 24.45 -9.76
CA LEU A 125 24.55 24.21 -10.09
C LEU A 125 23.73 25.49 -10.11
N LYS A 126 24.28 26.65 -9.75
CA LYS A 126 23.48 27.87 -9.64
C LYS A 126 23.07 28.38 -11.02
N GLY A 127 21.77 28.57 -11.23
CA GLY A 127 21.16 29.04 -12.46
C GLY A 127 20.99 27.94 -13.52
N THR A 128 21.35 26.69 -13.23
CA THR A 128 21.07 25.57 -14.12
C THR A 128 19.61 25.15 -14.01
N ASP A 129 19.05 24.57 -15.07
CA ASP A 129 17.75 23.89 -15.01
C ASP A 129 17.79 22.75 -13.99
N LEU A 130 16.69 22.58 -13.25
CA LEU A 130 16.55 21.54 -12.24
C LEU A 130 16.85 20.15 -12.82
N ASN A 131 16.30 19.81 -13.99
CA ASN A 131 16.54 18.50 -14.62
C ASN A 131 18.02 18.26 -14.91
N VAL A 132 18.75 19.30 -15.32
CA VAL A 132 20.20 19.22 -15.57
C VAL A 132 20.96 19.04 -14.25
N ALA A 133 20.55 19.75 -13.20
CA ALA A 133 21.13 19.60 -11.87
C ALA A 133 20.87 18.21 -11.28
N THR A 134 19.65 17.70 -11.38
CA THR A 134 19.27 16.34 -10.97
C THR A 134 20.12 15.30 -11.69
N ASN A 135 20.27 15.43 -13.02
CA ASN A 135 21.14 14.54 -13.80
C ASN A 135 22.60 14.54 -13.31
N ALA A 136 23.15 15.73 -13.05
CA ALA A 136 24.51 15.87 -12.53
C ALA A 136 24.66 15.26 -11.13
N ILE A 137 23.68 15.46 -10.24
CA ILE A 137 23.68 14.93 -8.87
C ILE A 137 23.62 13.40 -8.88
N ILE A 138 22.63 12.81 -9.56
CA ILE A 138 22.50 11.34 -9.65
C ILE A 138 23.71 10.73 -10.34
N GLY A 139 24.19 11.34 -11.44
CA GLY A 139 25.41 10.89 -12.12
C GLY A 139 26.65 10.93 -11.24
N SER A 140 26.75 11.91 -10.33
CA SER A 140 27.84 11.98 -9.35
C SER A 140 27.68 10.93 -8.24
N MET A 141 26.46 10.69 -7.75
CA MET A 141 26.17 9.62 -6.78
C MET A 141 26.56 8.24 -7.33
N LEU A 142 26.21 7.96 -8.59
CA LEU A 142 26.61 6.75 -9.32
C LEU A 142 28.13 6.61 -9.42
N ARG A 143 28.81 7.68 -9.85
CA ARG A 143 30.28 7.67 -10.02
C ARG A 143 31.03 7.44 -8.72
N ASN A 144 30.50 7.95 -7.61
CA ASN A 144 31.11 7.81 -6.29
C ASN A 144 30.64 6.54 -5.55
N GLY A 145 29.80 5.71 -6.18
CA GLY A 145 29.35 4.43 -5.65
C GLY A 145 28.29 4.51 -4.56
N TYR A 146 27.66 5.67 -4.38
CA TYR A 146 26.52 5.84 -3.46
C TYR A 146 25.24 5.25 -4.04
N LEU A 147 25.17 5.17 -5.38
CA LEU A 147 24.14 4.45 -6.11
C LEU A 147 24.79 3.35 -6.94
N SER A 148 24.26 2.14 -6.82
CA SER A 148 24.75 0.93 -7.50
C SER A 148 23.61 -0.09 -7.63
N ASP A 149 23.91 -1.24 -8.24
CA ASP A 149 22.98 -2.37 -8.29
C ASP A 149 22.63 -2.93 -6.89
N ILE A 150 23.44 -2.65 -5.86
CA ILE A 150 23.28 -3.14 -4.49
C ILE A 150 22.59 -2.09 -3.60
N ALA A 151 23.01 -0.84 -3.73
CA ALA A 151 22.45 0.30 -3.02
C ALA A 151 21.73 1.19 -4.03
N ASN A 152 20.43 0.97 -4.21
CA ASN A 152 19.63 1.57 -5.28
C ASN A 152 18.48 2.46 -4.77
N SER A 153 18.37 2.68 -3.46
CA SER A 153 17.27 3.43 -2.85
C SER A 153 17.54 4.93 -2.81
N ILE A 154 16.57 5.72 -3.26
CA ILE A 154 16.59 7.19 -3.25
C ILE A 154 15.30 7.67 -2.63
N LEU A 155 15.37 8.59 -1.68
CA LEU A 155 14.23 9.36 -1.22
C LEU A 155 14.28 10.76 -1.83
N ILE A 156 13.18 11.16 -2.45
CA ILE A 156 12.98 12.48 -3.03
C ILE A 156 11.89 13.18 -2.22
N THR A 157 12.19 14.40 -1.77
CA THR A 157 11.21 15.23 -1.08
C THR A 157 11.04 16.53 -1.83
N VAL A 158 9.81 16.88 -2.19
CA VAL A 158 9.47 18.17 -2.80
C VAL A 158 8.65 18.99 -1.82
N GLU A 159 9.19 20.12 -1.38
CA GLU A 159 8.47 21.08 -0.54
C GLU A 159 7.96 22.24 -1.39
N ASN A 160 6.64 22.46 -1.40
CA ASN A 160 6.00 23.62 -2.02
C ASN A 160 4.82 24.07 -1.16
N GLY A 161 4.39 25.33 -1.30
CA GLY A 161 3.14 25.80 -0.71
C GLY A 161 1.89 25.44 -1.53
N ASP A 162 2.08 24.79 -2.66
CA ASP A 162 1.06 24.35 -3.61
C ASP A 162 1.27 22.86 -3.90
N ASP A 163 0.33 22.04 -3.43
CA ASP A 163 0.45 20.58 -3.43
C ASP A 163 0.39 19.99 -4.84
N GLU A 164 -0.41 20.57 -5.75
CA GLU A 164 -0.47 20.14 -7.15
C GLU A 164 0.88 20.38 -7.85
N LYS A 165 1.50 21.54 -7.58
CA LYS A 165 2.85 21.81 -8.11
C LYS A 165 3.89 20.88 -7.50
N ALA A 166 3.81 20.60 -6.20
CA ALA A 166 4.72 19.66 -5.54
C ALA A 166 4.62 18.26 -6.18
N ALA A 167 3.41 17.76 -6.39
CA ALA A 167 3.15 16.46 -6.98
C ALA A 167 3.63 16.38 -8.44
N ALA A 168 3.33 17.40 -9.26
CA ALA A 168 3.78 17.45 -10.64
C ALA A 168 5.32 17.50 -10.76
N LEU A 169 5.97 18.29 -9.91
CA LEU A 169 7.42 18.38 -9.88
C LEU A 169 8.07 17.08 -9.37
N GLN A 170 7.46 16.45 -8.36
CA GLN A 170 7.88 15.14 -7.87
C GLN A 170 7.82 14.08 -8.98
N GLU A 171 6.69 13.97 -9.69
CA GLU A 171 6.50 13.00 -10.77
C GLU A 171 7.53 13.22 -11.90
N GLN A 172 7.75 14.48 -12.28
CA GLN A 172 8.78 14.85 -13.26
C GLN A 172 10.18 14.36 -12.81
N LEU A 173 10.55 14.59 -11.56
CA LEU A 173 11.85 14.19 -11.02
C LEU A 173 12.00 12.67 -10.95
N VAL A 174 10.97 11.95 -10.51
CA VAL A 174 10.96 10.48 -10.46
C VAL A 174 11.17 9.90 -11.85
N SER A 175 10.47 10.44 -12.86
CA SER A 175 10.61 10.02 -14.26
C SER A 175 12.03 10.24 -14.80
N GLU A 176 12.60 11.43 -14.58
CA GLU A 176 13.96 11.76 -15.00
C GLU A 176 15.01 10.84 -14.33
N ILE A 177 14.87 10.61 -13.02
CA ILE A 177 15.81 9.76 -12.26
C ILE A 177 15.73 8.32 -12.74
N ASN A 178 14.53 7.78 -12.95
CA ASN A 178 14.34 6.45 -13.53
C ASN A 178 15.03 6.32 -14.90
N GLN A 179 14.93 7.34 -15.76
CA GLN A 179 15.62 7.35 -17.04
C GLN A 179 17.15 7.34 -16.88
N ILE A 180 17.69 8.09 -15.92
CA ILE A 180 19.14 8.14 -15.63
C ILE A 180 19.64 6.79 -15.12
N LEU A 181 18.94 6.19 -14.16
CA LEU A 181 19.32 4.90 -13.57
C LEU A 181 19.23 3.79 -14.63
N GLY A 182 18.14 3.74 -15.39
CA GLY A 182 17.96 2.79 -16.49
C GLY A 182 19.04 2.93 -17.58
N SER A 183 19.46 4.15 -17.92
CA SER A 183 20.57 4.38 -18.87
C SER A 183 21.91 3.85 -18.37
N ASN A 184 22.06 3.66 -17.06
CA ASN A 184 23.24 3.08 -16.42
C ASN A 184 23.06 1.60 -16.05
N ASN A 185 21.96 0.95 -16.50
CA ASN A 185 21.55 -0.42 -16.15
C ASN A 185 21.35 -0.66 -14.64
N ILE A 186 20.95 0.38 -13.92
CA ILE A 186 20.60 0.28 -12.50
C ILE A 186 19.09 0.38 -12.41
N GLU A 187 18.47 -0.63 -11.80
CA GLU A 187 17.07 -0.57 -11.40
C GLU A 187 17.02 0.12 -10.05
N GLY A 188 16.56 1.38 -10.00
CA GLY A 188 16.41 2.15 -8.77
C GLY A 188 15.15 1.79 -8.00
N SER A 189 15.17 2.01 -6.69
CA SER A 189 13.96 2.16 -5.89
C SER A 189 13.86 3.60 -5.42
N ILE A 190 12.86 4.31 -5.90
CA ILE A 190 12.67 5.73 -5.63
C ILE A 190 11.45 5.87 -4.74
N LEU A 191 11.69 6.27 -3.49
CA LEU A 191 10.68 6.82 -2.61
C LEU A 191 10.52 8.30 -2.92
N SER A 192 9.28 8.75 -2.97
CA SER A 192 8.97 10.13 -3.32
C SER A 192 7.81 10.63 -2.49
N GLN A 193 7.95 11.84 -1.96
CA GLN A 193 6.98 12.47 -1.07
C GLN A 193 6.94 13.97 -1.31
N THR A 194 5.77 14.56 -1.06
CA THR A 194 5.57 16.00 -1.00
C THR A 194 5.46 16.43 0.45
N LEU A 195 5.91 17.64 0.76
CA LEU A 195 5.71 18.27 2.08
C LEU A 195 5.27 19.71 1.90
N SER A 196 4.40 20.20 2.80
CA SER A 196 4.10 21.63 2.86
C SER A 196 5.27 22.40 3.47
N THR A 197 5.39 23.71 3.20
CA THR A 197 6.56 24.52 3.61
C THR A 197 6.68 24.87 5.10
N ASN A 198 5.74 24.42 5.96
CA ASN A 198 5.64 24.85 7.37
C ASN A 198 5.70 23.68 8.38
N ASN A 199 6.76 22.87 8.32
CA ASN A 199 6.91 21.70 9.21
C ASN A 199 7.87 21.97 10.38
N SER A 200 7.45 22.77 11.36
CA SER A 200 8.31 23.10 12.53
C SER A 200 8.79 21.86 13.28
N ASP A 201 7.90 20.88 13.43
CA ASP A 201 8.15 19.69 14.26
C ASP A 201 9.12 18.74 13.52
N LEU A 202 8.92 18.53 12.22
CA LEU A 202 9.86 17.78 11.38
C LEU A 202 11.22 18.49 11.29
N GLN A 203 11.24 19.82 11.25
CA GLN A 203 12.50 20.58 11.23
C GLN A 203 13.26 20.47 12.55
N GLU A 204 12.56 20.44 13.69
CA GLU A 204 13.16 20.16 15.00
C GLU A 204 13.73 18.75 15.07
N LYS A 205 12.97 17.73 14.62
CA LYS A 205 13.43 16.34 14.56
C LYS A 205 14.63 16.18 13.63
N ALA A 206 14.56 16.72 12.42
CA ALA A 206 15.67 16.71 11.45
C ALA A 206 16.95 17.33 12.04
N SER A 207 16.83 18.46 12.74
CA SER A 207 17.96 19.13 13.40
C SER A 207 18.51 18.31 14.57
N THR A 208 17.63 17.70 15.36
CA THR A 208 18.00 16.92 16.55
C THR A 208 18.79 15.67 16.17
N TYR A 209 18.34 14.96 15.13
CA TYR A 209 18.96 13.71 14.68
C TYR A 209 19.97 13.90 13.54
N ASN A 210 20.21 15.15 13.12
CA ASN A 210 21.11 15.50 12.03
C ASN A 210 20.82 14.71 10.73
N ILE A 211 19.54 14.71 10.35
CA ILE A 211 19.00 14.08 9.13
C ILE A 211 18.26 15.13 8.30
N SER A 212 17.84 14.78 7.09
CA SER A 212 16.98 15.67 6.28
C SER A 212 15.55 15.72 6.84
N ILE A 213 14.81 16.78 6.48
CA ILE A 213 13.37 16.87 6.76
C ILE A 213 12.62 15.72 6.08
N GLY A 214 13.04 15.38 4.85
CA GLY A 214 12.47 14.27 4.09
C GLY A 214 12.54 12.95 4.85
N LYS A 215 13.76 12.59 5.30
CA LYS A 215 13.99 11.38 6.10
C LYS A 215 13.24 11.42 7.42
N ALA A 216 13.18 12.57 8.09
CA ALA A 216 12.41 12.71 9.33
C ALA A 216 10.92 12.43 9.10
N SER A 217 10.35 12.92 7.99
CA SER A 217 8.95 12.65 7.63
C SER A 217 8.71 11.17 7.36
N LEU A 218 9.59 10.51 6.59
CA LEU A 218 9.49 9.07 6.32
C LEU A 218 9.53 8.25 7.62
N ILE A 219 10.36 8.66 8.59
CA ILE A 219 10.45 8.00 9.89
C ILE A 219 9.14 8.17 10.68
N GLU A 220 8.54 9.35 10.70
CA GLU A 220 7.24 9.56 11.37
C GLU A 220 6.16 8.67 10.78
N GLU A 221 6.11 8.60 9.45
CA GLU A 221 5.15 7.78 8.74
C GLU A 221 5.30 6.28 9.07
N ILE A 222 6.55 5.78 9.16
CA ILE A 222 6.83 4.42 9.62
C ILE A 222 6.37 4.20 11.08
N LEU A 223 6.55 5.20 11.95
CA LEU A 223 6.17 5.11 13.37
C LEU A 223 4.66 5.18 13.60
N ASP A 224 3.94 5.95 12.78
CA ASP A 224 2.49 6.08 12.86
C ASP A 224 1.80 4.75 12.51
N THR A 225 2.36 3.99 11.56
CA THR A 225 1.88 2.64 11.25
C THR A 225 2.35 1.59 12.26
N ASN A 226 3.51 1.79 12.90
CA ASN A 226 4.06 0.81 13.84
C ASN A 226 4.86 1.43 15.00
N SER A 227 4.28 1.33 16.20
CA SER A 227 4.85 1.87 17.44
C SER A 227 5.94 1.02 18.12
N GLN A 228 6.39 -0.07 17.49
CA GLN A 228 7.43 -0.95 18.03
C GLN A 228 8.82 -0.30 18.00
N TYR A 229 9.05 0.63 17.09
CA TYR A 229 10.33 1.34 16.96
C TYR A 229 10.31 2.71 17.64
N THR A 230 11.50 3.23 17.89
CA THR A 230 11.70 4.62 18.31
C THR A 230 12.31 5.43 17.17
N PHE A 231 12.05 6.74 17.17
CA PHE A 231 12.63 7.65 16.18
C PHE A 231 14.16 7.57 16.15
N ASP A 232 14.83 7.44 17.29
CA ASP A 232 16.30 7.32 17.39
C ASP A 232 16.82 6.08 16.64
N GLN A 233 16.15 4.94 16.79
CA GLN A 233 16.50 3.72 16.08
C GLN A 233 16.35 3.89 14.56
N LEU A 234 15.24 4.46 14.11
CA LEU A 234 14.98 4.67 12.68
C LEU A 234 15.87 5.77 12.07
N ALA A 235 16.21 6.80 12.83
CA ALA A 235 17.10 7.87 12.38
C ALA A 235 18.53 7.38 12.07
N ALA A 236 18.97 6.31 12.74
CA ALA A 236 20.26 5.67 12.48
C ALA A 236 20.29 4.86 11.18
N LEU A 237 19.13 4.50 10.62
CA LEU A 237 19.02 3.65 9.43
C LEU A 237 19.33 4.40 8.14
N SER A 238 19.83 3.71 7.14
CA SER A 238 19.97 4.22 5.78
C SER A 238 18.60 4.35 5.10
N ILE A 239 18.54 5.14 4.03
CA ILE A 239 17.31 5.24 3.20
C ILE A 239 16.91 3.88 2.62
N GLN A 240 17.87 2.99 2.33
CA GLN A 240 17.58 1.64 1.87
C GLN A 240 16.86 0.81 2.94
N GLU A 241 17.35 0.85 4.18
CA GLU A 241 16.73 0.12 5.30
C GLU A 241 15.35 0.69 5.65
N LEU A 242 15.21 2.02 5.65
CA LEU A 242 13.90 2.66 5.82
C LEU A 242 12.93 2.31 4.68
N ASN A 243 13.42 2.13 3.46
CA ASN A 243 12.58 1.72 2.33
C ASN A 243 12.11 0.26 2.45
N ILE A 244 12.95 -0.65 2.96
CA ILE A 244 12.54 -2.02 3.29
C ILE A 244 11.44 -1.99 4.36
N LEU A 245 11.64 -1.20 5.42
CA LEU A 245 10.65 -1.02 6.48
C LEU A 245 9.34 -0.42 5.98
N ALA A 246 9.42 0.64 5.19
CA ALA A 246 8.24 1.30 4.62
C ALA A 246 7.45 0.35 3.70
N ALA A 247 8.15 -0.49 2.92
CA ALA A 247 7.52 -1.48 2.07
C ALA A 247 6.86 -2.61 2.87
N ALA A 248 7.48 -3.06 3.97
CA ALA A 248 6.92 -4.13 4.81
C ALA A 248 5.73 -3.68 5.67
N LYS A 249 5.53 -2.37 5.84
CA LYS A 249 4.48 -1.80 6.71
C LYS A 249 3.48 -0.92 5.94
N GLU A 250 3.43 -1.03 4.61
CA GLU A 250 2.42 -0.38 3.75
C GLU A 250 2.21 1.12 4.04
N VAL A 251 3.32 1.83 4.18
CA VAL A 251 3.31 3.29 4.42
C VAL A 251 2.60 4.02 3.26
N THR A 252 1.58 4.82 3.58
CA THR A 252 0.71 5.48 2.57
C THR A 252 1.17 6.90 2.20
N GLY A 253 1.90 7.59 3.08
CA GLY A 253 2.41 8.94 2.84
C GLY A 253 3.57 9.07 1.84
N VAL A 254 4.05 7.96 1.26
CA VAL A 254 5.21 7.97 0.35
C VAL A 254 4.92 7.12 -0.88
N SER A 255 5.12 7.69 -2.07
CA SER A 255 5.01 6.97 -3.34
C SER A 255 6.31 6.23 -3.66
N SER A 256 6.22 4.93 -4.00
CA SER A 256 7.36 4.10 -4.35
C SER A 256 7.40 3.75 -5.84
N SER A 257 8.58 3.84 -6.46
CA SER A 257 8.83 3.46 -7.86
C SER A 257 10.05 2.54 -7.95
N GLY A 258 9.86 1.33 -8.47
CA GLY A 258 10.92 0.33 -8.59
C GLY A 258 11.19 -0.47 -7.31
N ALA A 259 11.97 -1.55 -7.42
CA ALA A 259 12.18 -2.50 -6.33
C ALA A 259 13.46 -2.20 -5.55
N VAL A 260 13.39 -2.26 -4.21
CA VAL A 260 14.58 -2.18 -3.36
C VAL A 260 15.51 -3.33 -3.70
N SER A 261 16.79 -3.03 -3.89
CA SER A 261 17.77 -4.07 -4.17
C SER A 261 18.01 -4.90 -2.92
N THR A 262 17.82 -6.20 -3.06
CA THR A 262 18.16 -7.21 -2.06
C THR A 262 19.52 -7.87 -2.34
N LYS A 263 20.26 -7.41 -3.36
CA LYS A 263 21.56 -8.03 -3.77
C LYS A 263 22.65 -7.90 -2.71
N GLY A 264 22.47 -7.03 -1.72
CA GLY A 264 23.36 -6.92 -0.55
C GLY A 264 23.07 -7.96 0.53
N TYR A 265 21.96 -8.68 0.42
CA TYR A 265 21.51 -9.69 1.35
C TYR A 265 21.63 -11.09 0.73
N ILE A 266 21.57 -12.12 1.58
CA ILE A 266 21.34 -13.49 1.12
C ILE A 266 20.01 -13.54 0.37
N SER A 267 19.83 -14.50 -0.54
CA SER A 267 18.54 -14.60 -1.24
C SER A 267 17.46 -15.16 -0.31
N GLU A 268 16.20 -14.87 -0.60
CA GLU A 268 15.04 -15.54 0.03
C GLU A 268 15.15 -17.07 -0.05
N THR A 269 15.71 -17.59 -1.16
CA THR A 269 15.97 -19.02 -1.31
C THR A 269 17.02 -19.51 -0.32
N ASP A 270 18.11 -18.75 -0.11
CA ASP A 270 19.13 -19.10 0.88
C ASP A 270 18.57 -19.04 2.31
N ALA A 271 17.75 -18.04 2.62
CA ALA A 271 17.08 -17.91 3.92
C ALA A 271 16.14 -19.08 4.19
N ARG A 272 15.24 -19.37 3.23
CA ARG A 272 14.34 -20.53 3.30
C ARG A 272 15.13 -21.83 3.45
N ASP A 273 16.11 -22.08 2.58
CA ASP A 273 16.87 -23.33 2.59
C ASP A 273 17.68 -23.47 3.90
N THR A 274 18.14 -22.36 4.48
CA THR A 274 18.78 -22.32 5.82
C THR A 274 17.79 -22.71 6.91
N ALA A 275 16.58 -22.14 6.90
CA ALA A 275 15.52 -22.45 7.86
C ALA A 275 15.07 -23.92 7.77
N LEU A 276 14.88 -24.44 6.56
CA LEU A 276 14.50 -25.84 6.31
C LEU A 276 15.59 -26.82 6.74
N ALA A 277 16.86 -26.48 6.47
CA ALA A 277 18.00 -27.28 6.87
C ALA A 277 18.14 -27.36 8.40
N ASP A 278 17.92 -26.25 9.12
CA ASP A 278 17.93 -26.25 10.60
C ASP A 278 16.73 -27.02 11.19
N ALA A 279 15.55 -26.85 10.61
CA ALA A 279 14.34 -27.61 10.98
C ALA A 279 14.44 -29.11 10.67
N GLY A 280 15.33 -29.50 9.75
CA GLY A 280 15.49 -30.91 9.33
C GLY A 280 14.33 -31.42 8.48
N VAL A 281 13.64 -30.52 7.77
CA VAL A 281 12.47 -30.82 6.93
C VAL A 281 12.82 -30.61 5.45
N GLN A 282 12.07 -31.27 4.56
CA GLN A 282 12.28 -31.11 3.12
C GLN A 282 11.38 -30.00 2.58
N ALA A 283 11.87 -29.21 1.62
CA ALA A 283 11.08 -28.16 0.97
C ALA A 283 9.74 -28.68 0.38
N SER A 284 9.69 -29.94 -0.06
CA SER A 284 8.48 -30.57 -0.60
C SER A 284 7.50 -31.08 0.47
N SER A 285 7.87 -31.06 1.74
CA SER A 285 7.05 -31.54 2.86
C SER A 285 6.53 -30.43 3.75
N VAL A 286 6.76 -29.17 3.37
CA VAL A 286 6.35 -27.99 4.12
C VAL A 286 5.54 -27.05 3.26
N THR A 287 4.78 -26.21 3.94
CA THR A 287 4.13 -25.03 3.38
C THR A 287 4.81 -23.80 3.98
N VAL A 288 5.36 -22.92 3.12
CA VAL A 288 5.87 -21.62 3.56
C VAL A 288 4.67 -20.68 3.73
N GLN A 289 4.51 -20.13 4.93
CA GLN A 289 3.50 -19.14 5.30
C GLN A 289 4.04 -17.73 5.09
N LYS A 290 5.28 -17.47 5.51
CA LYS A 290 5.93 -16.16 5.40
C LYS A 290 7.38 -16.31 4.99
N LEU A 291 7.85 -15.44 4.10
CA LEU A 291 9.25 -15.31 3.72
C LEU A 291 9.49 -13.88 3.25
N ALA A 292 9.77 -12.99 4.21
CA ALA A 292 9.89 -11.56 3.94
C ALA A 292 11.11 -10.97 4.65
N LEU A 293 11.65 -9.88 4.12
CA LEU A 293 12.63 -9.07 4.84
C LEU A 293 11.90 -8.23 5.90
N ASP A 294 12.39 -8.27 7.13
CA ASP A 294 11.97 -7.40 8.23
C ASP A 294 13.22 -6.74 8.87
N TRP A 295 12.99 -5.91 9.87
CA TRP A 295 14.02 -5.27 10.65
C TRP A 295 13.90 -5.68 12.11
N ASP A 296 14.93 -6.29 12.67
CA ASP A 296 14.96 -6.63 14.09
C ASP A 296 16.30 -6.23 14.72
N ASP A 297 16.24 -5.69 15.93
CA ASP A 297 17.40 -5.33 16.76
C ASP A 297 18.54 -4.58 16.04
N GLY A 298 18.17 -3.70 15.10
CA GLY A 298 19.12 -2.87 14.36
C GLY A 298 19.78 -3.56 13.17
N ARG A 299 19.15 -4.61 12.62
CA ARG A 299 19.63 -5.33 11.43
C ARG A 299 18.46 -5.74 10.53
N VAL A 300 18.74 -5.89 9.25
CA VAL A 300 17.78 -6.53 8.33
C VAL A 300 17.80 -8.04 8.58
N VAL A 301 16.62 -8.62 8.76
CA VAL A 301 16.41 -10.06 8.96
C VAL A 301 15.44 -10.60 7.92
N TYR A 302 15.50 -11.90 7.65
CA TYR A 302 14.43 -12.63 7.00
C TYR A 302 13.54 -13.24 8.06
N ASP A 303 12.27 -12.88 8.03
CA ASP A 303 11.20 -13.55 8.77
C ASP A 303 10.67 -14.71 7.92
N VAL A 304 10.93 -15.93 8.38
CA VAL A 304 10.60 -17.17 7.69
C VAL A 304 9.67 -18.00 8.56
N GLU A 305 8.42 -18.10 8.13
CA GLU A 305 7.41 -18.95 8.76
C GLU A 305 7.01 -20.06 7.80
N PHE A 306 7.03 -21.31 8.27
CA PHE A 306 6.55 -22.45 7.52
C PHE A 306 6.04 -23.53 8.45
N TYR A 307 5.21 -24.42 7.94
CA TYR A 307 4.75 -25.57 8.71
C TYR A 307 4.88 -26.87 7.93
N ASP A 308 5.18 -27.95 8.65
CA ASP A 308 4.99 -29.31 8.17
C ASP A 308 3.68 -29.89 8.75
N ARG A 309 3.51 -31.20 8.65
CA ARG A 309 2.32 -31.88 9.18
C ARG A 309 2.19 -31.78 10.70
N GLU A 310 3.29 -31.67 11.43
CA GLU A 310 3.34 -31.76 12.89
C GLU A 310 3.65 -30.43 13.56
N LYS A 311 4.33 -29.51 12.88
CA LYS A 311 4.95 -28.33 13.49
C LYS A 311 4.88 -27.09 12.61
N THR A 312 4.69 -25.96 13.27
CA THR A 312 4.97 -24.63 12.70
C THR A 312 6.35 -24.21 13.15
N TYR A 313 7.09 -23.58 12.25
CA TYR A 313 8.43 -23.10 12.46
C TYR A 313 8.48 -21.63 12.10
N GLU A 314 9.04 -20.83 13.00
CA GLU A 314 9.30 -19.40 12.80
C GLU A 314 10.81 -19.19 12.98
N TYR A 315 11.43 -18.46 12.06
CA TYR A 315 12.86 -18.14 12.08
C TYR A 315 13.08 -16.68 11.73
N GLU A 316 13.94 -16.01 12.49
CA GLU A 316 14.57 -14.76 12.05
C GLU A 316 16.02 -15.05 11.66
N ILE A 317 16.37 -14.71 10.42
CA ILE A 317 17.69 -15.00 9.85
C ILE A 317 18.34 -13.68 9.44
N ASP A 318 19.54 -13.38 9.94
CA ASP A 318 20.28 -12.18 9.57
C ASP A 318 20.46 -12.12 8.05
N ALA A 319 19.89 -11.09 7.41
CA ALA A 319 19.81 -11.03 5.96
C ALA A 319 21.19 -10.82 5.30
N THR A 320 22.20 -10.36 6.03
CA THR A 320 23.54 -10.14 5.47
C THR A 320 24.40 -11.40 5.56
N SER A 321 24.31 -12.13 6.66
CA SER A 321 25.20 -13.25 6.99
C SER A 321 24.54 -14.63 6.82
N GLY A 322 23.22 -14.71 6.86
CA GLY A 322 22.45 -15.95 6.93
C GLY A 322 22.51 -16.65 8.30
N GLU A 323 22.97 -15.96 9.34
CA GLU A 323 22.96 -16.48 10.70
C GLU A 323 21.52 -16.55 11.23
N ILE A 324 21.12 -17.71 11.76
CA ILE A 324 19.84 -17.86 12.45
C ILE A 324 19.93 -17.12 13.80
N LEU A 325 19.16 -16.03 13.93
CA LEU A 325 19.13 -15.19 15.13
C LEU A 325 18.14 -15.75 16.15
N THR A 326 16.93 -16.06 15.70
CA THR A 326 15.89 -16.67 16.51
C THR A 326 15.29 -17.86 15.80
N ARG A 327 14.78 -18.80 16.59
CA ARG A 327 13.99 -19.93 16.09
C ARG A 327 12.93 -20.29 17.12
N LYS A 328 11.72 -20.50 16.63
CA LYS A 328 10.60 -20.97 17.42
C LYS A 328 9.96 -22.12 16.67
N THR A 329 9.57 -23.14 17.41
CA THR A 329 8.93 -24.32 16.85
C THR A 329 7.76 -24.66 17.73
N GLU A 330 6.58 -24.56 17.14
CA GLU A 330 5.32 -24.89 17.77
C GLU A 330 4.74 -26.13 17.11
N VAL A 331 3.85 -26.83 17.81
CA VAL A 331 3.17 -27.99 17.23
C VAL A 331 2.04 -27.43 16.35
N SER A 332 2.03 -27.79 15.07
CA SER A 332 0.98 -27.37 14.14
C SER A 332 -0.35 -27.97 14.61
N PRO A 333 -1.44 -27.19 14.64
CA PRO A 333 -2.75 -27.71 15.03
C PRO A 333 -3.23 -28.82 14.06
N LEU A 334 -2.69 -28.93 12.84
CA LEU A 334 -3.22 -29.83 11.81
C LEU A 334 -2.17 -30.65 11.04
N ALA A 335 -2.33 -31.97 11.14
CA ALA A 335 -1.89 -32.94 10.15
C ALA A 335 -3.12 -33.52 9.43
N SER A 336 -3.43 -33.06 8.22
CA SER A 336 -4.27 -33.85 7.31
C SER A 336 -3.54 -35.16 6.99
N GLY A 337 -4.08 -36.30 7.45
CA GLY A 337 -3.59 -37.64 7.10
C GLY A 337 -3.79 -38.75 8.14
N ASP A 338 -3.80 -38.42 9.44
CA ASP A 338 -3.86 -39.44 10.52
C ASP A 338 -5.06 -39.28 11.48
N VAL A 339 -5.81 -38.17 11.40
CA VAL A 339 -7.03 -38.00 12.21
C VAL A 339 -8.24 -38.66 11.56
N ILE A 340 -9.16 -39.16 12.37
CA ILE A 340 -10.39 -39.84 11.94
C ILE A 340 -11.35 -38.93 11.15
N GLY A 341 -11.16 -37.61 11.23
CA GLY A 341 -12.02 -36.58 10.66
C GLY A 341 -13.25 -36.25 11.52
N LEU A 342 -13.74 -35.02 11.40
CA LEU A 342 -14.84 -34.49 12.22
C LEU A 342 -16.11 -35.35 12.14
N GLU A 343 -16.48 -35.83 10.95
CA GLU A 343 -17.66 -36.68 10.76
C GLU A 343 -17.54 -38.00 11.53
N ALA A 344 -16.36 -38.62 11.56
CA ALA A 344 -16.14 -39.85 12.31
C ALA A 344 -16.18 -39.58 13.83
N ALA A 345 -15.66 -38.44 14.29
CA ALA A 345 -15.73 -38.04 15.69
C ALA A 345 -17.18 -37.78 16.15
N GLN A 346 -17.97 -37.08 15.32
CA GLN A 346 -19.40 -36.87 15.53
C GLN A 346 -20.17 -38.20 15.61
N ASN A 347 -19.91 -39.11 14.68
CA ASN A 347 -20.51 -40.45 14.69
C ASN A 347 -20.14 -41.24 15.97
N ALA A 348 -18.90 -41.14 16.44
CA ALA A 348 -18.46 -41.76 17.69
C ALA A 348 -19.23 -41.18 18.90
N ALA A 349 -19.35 -39.85 18.98
CA ALA A 349 -20.08 -39.16 20.05
C ALA A 349 -21.59 -39.51 20.07
N VAL A 350 -22.23 -39.53 18.89
CA VAL A 350 -23.66 -39.85 18.74
C VAL A 350 -23.95 -41.32 19.03
N SER A 351 -23.10 -42.22 18.51
CA SER A 351 -23.23 -43.65 18.75
C SER A 351 -23.11 -43.98 20.24
N ASP A 352 -22.20 -43.29 20.92
CA ASP A 352 -21.98 -43.47 22.34
C ASP A 352 -23.08 -42.83 23.22
N ALA A 353 -23.62 -41.67 22.81
CA ALA A 353 -24.77 -41.04 23.45
C ALA A 353 -26.08 -41.82 23.25
N GLY A 354 -26.15 -42.68 22.22
CA GLY A 354 -27.35 -43.45 21.91
C GLY A 354 -28.52 -42.61 21.38
N VAL A 355 -28.20 -41.49 20.71
CA VAL A 355 -29.20 -40.59 20.10
C VAL A 355 -29.25 -40.79 18.59
N SER A 356 -30.36 -40.43 17.94
CA SER A 356 -30.60 -40.72 16.52
C SER A 356 -30.88 -39.48 15.66
N SER A 357 -30.92 -38.28 16.27
CA SER A 357 -31.09 -37.00 15.56
C SER A 357 -30.54 -35.85 16.41
N PRO A 358 -29.20 -35.74 16.56
CA PRO A 358 -28.59 -34.60 17.23
C PRO A 358 -28.69 -33.34 16.35
N THR A 359 -28.69 -32.17 16.98
CA THR A 359 -28.32 -30.91 16.33
C THR A 359 -26.94 -30.52 16.84
N PHE A 360 -25.92 -30.70 16.00
CA PHE A 360 -24.56 -30.28 16.34
C PHE A 360 -24.49 -28.76 16.43
N THR A 361 -23.79 -28.28 17.45
CA THR A 361 -23.59 -26.85 17.72
C THR A 361 -22.11 -26.47 17.75
N LYS A 362 -21.22 -27.44 17.95
CA LYS A 362 -19.77 -27.24 17.91
C LYS A 362 -19.06 -28.53 17.53
N GLY A 363 -18.03 -28.39 16.72
CA GLY A 363 -17.12 -29.44 16.30
C GLY A 363 -15.76 -28.84 16.03
N THR A 364 -14.90 -28.78 17.03
CA THR A 364 -13.55 -28.23 16.92
C THR A 364 -12.52 -29.33 17.07
N LEU A 365 -11.49 -29.28 16.24
CA LEU A 365 -10.26 -30.02 16.40
C LEU A 365 -9.30 -29.16 17.21
N ASP A 366 -9.03 -29.56 18.43
CA ASP A 366 -8.09 -28.90 19.32
C ASP A 366 -6.92 -29.84 19.67
N ARG A 367 -5.87 -29.31 20.28
CA ARG A 367 -4.72 -30.08 20.75
C ARG A 367 -4.43 -29.78 22.21
N ASP A 368 -4.87 -30.67 23.09
CA ASP A 368 -4.64 -30.61 24.53
C ASP A 368 -3.47 -31.55 24.94
N ASP A 369 -2.50 -31.02 25.69
CA ASP A 369 -1.32 -31.75 26.20
C ASP A 369 -0.59 -32.63 25.15
N GLY A 370 -0.52 -32.14 23.90
CA GLY A 370 0.14 -32.84 22.79
C GLY A 370 -0.69 -33.97 22.17
N ARG A 371 -1.97 -34.11 22.52
CA ARG A 371 -2.94 -35.03 21.93
C ARG A 371 -4.00 -34.25 21.16
N SER A 372 -4.24 -34.61 19.90
CA SER A 372 -5.34 -34.04 19.12
C SER A 372 -6.68 -34.61 19.59
N ILE A 373 -7.62 -33.73 19.89
CA ILE A 373 -8.97 -34.06 20.37
C ILE A 373 -10.01 -33.33 19.53
N TYR A 374 -11.12 -34.00 19.24
CA TYR A 374 -12.31 -33.34 18.74
C TYR A 374 -13.23 -33.02 19.92
N GLU A 375 -13.50 -31.73 20.14
CA GLU A 375 -14.54 -31.26 21.05
C GLU A 375 -15.85 -31.16 20.27
N ILE A 376 -16.80 -32.03 20.60
CA ILE A 376 -18.09 -32.15 19.92
C ILE A 376 -19.20 -31.73 20.88
N GLU A 377 -20.00 -30.76 20.48
CA GLU A 377 -21.23 -30.40 21.17
C GLU A 377 -22.46 -30.62 20.30
N PHE A 378 -23.51 -31.18 20.90
CA PHE A 378 -24.80 -31.28 20.24
C PHE A 378 -25.97 -31.29 21.22
N ILE A 379 -27.14 -30.93 20.71
CA ILE A 379 -28.40 -30.96 21.45
C ILE A 379 -29.26 -32.11 20.94
N SER A 380 -29.86 -32.87 21.85
CA SER A 380 -30.93 -33.82 21.52
C SER A 380 -32.04 -33.74 22.57
N GLY A 381 -33.25 -33.39 22.12
CA GLY A 381 -34.38 -33.09 23.01
C GLY A 381 -34.08 -31.85 23.87
N ASN A 382 -34.07 -32.03 25.20
CA ASN A 382 -33.74 -30.98 26.17
C ASN A 382 -32.34 -31.15 26.77
N THR A 383 -31.47 -31.97 26.17
CA THR A 383 -30.14 -32.26 26.72
C THR A 383 -29.06 -31.79 25.76
N LYS A 384 -28.12 -31.00 26.27
CA LYS A 384 -26.83 -30.68 25.60
C LYS A 384 -25.83 -31.76 25.99
N TYR A 385 -25.10 -32.25 25.00
CA TYR A 385 -24.02 -33.21 25.13
C TYR A 385 -22.72 -32.53 24.72
N GLU A 386 -21.66 -32.74 25.50
CA GLU A 386 -20.30 -32.26 25.23
C GLU A 386 -19.38 -33.49 25.30
N TYR A 387 -18.54 -33.69 24.29
CA TYR A 387 -17.67 -34.85 24.15
C TYR A 387 -16.26 -34.43 23.74
N ASP A 388 -15.26 -35.04 24.36
CA ASP A 388 -13.89 -35.02 23.84
C ASP A 388 -13.61 -36.38 23.20
N ILE A 389 -13.27 -36.39 21.92
CA ILE A 389 -12.98 -37.60 21.15
C ILE A 389 -11.51 -37.58 20.74
N ASP A 390 -10.79 -38.66 20.98
CA ASP A 390 -9.41 -38.81 20.54
C ASP A 390 -9.35 -38.76 19.00
N ALA A 391 -8.71 -37.74 18.44
CA ALA A 391 -8.78 -37.47 17.01
C ALA A 391 -8.07 -38.53 16.16
N LEU A 392 -7.19 -39.36 16.74
CA LEU A 392 -6.48 -40.44 16.05
C LEU A 392 -7.27 -41.76 16.05
N SER A 393 -7.92 -42.08 17.17
CA SER A 393 -8.55 -43.40 17.36
C SER A 393 -10.07 -43.40 17.35
N GLY A 394 -10.72 -42.24 17.53
CA GLY A 394 -12.16 -42.12 17.72
C GLY A 394 -12.65 -42.57 19.09
N SER A 395 -11.74 -42.78 20.03
CA SER A 395 -12.09 -43.15 21.40
C SER A 395 -12.70 -41.96 22.14
N VAL A 396 -13.82 -42.18 22.83
CA VAL A 396 -14.40 -41.17 23.72
C VAL A 396 -13.47 -40.98 24.93
N LEU A 397 -12.92 -39.78 25.08
CA LEU A 397 -12.04 -39.40 26.19
C LEU A 397 -12.84 -38.82 27.35
N SER A 398 -13.82 -37.96 27.05
CA SER A 398 -14.69 -37.33 28.04
C SER A 398 -16.12 -37.21 27.51
N ARG A 399 -17.09 -37.16 28.42
CA ARG A 399 -18.49 -36.82 28.10
C ARG A 399 -19.15 -36.07 29.25
N LYS A 400 -19.98 -35.10 28.90
CA LYS A 400 -20.78 -34.31 29.83
C LYS A 400 -22.18 -34.08 29.25
N MET A 401 -23.18 -34.07 30.13
CA MET A 401 -24.59 -33.89 29.76
C MET A 401 -25.21 -32.82 30.65
N GLU A 402 -25.89 -31.86 30.04
CA GLU A 402 -26.57 -30.77 30.74
C GLU A 402 -28.02 -30.62 30.26
N ASN A 403 -28.93 -30.35 31.18
CA ASN A 403 -30.34 -30.15 30.85
C ASN A 403 -30.58 -28.69 30.48
N VAL A 404 -30.99 -28.44 29.24
CA VAL A 404 -31.24 -27.11 28.70
C VAL A 404 -32.71 -26.75 28.92
N SER A 405 -32.98 -25.91 29.94
CA SER A 405 -34.34 -25.43 30.23
C SER A 405 -34.80 -24.41 29.20
N THR A 406 -35.82 -24.76 28.41
CA THR A 406 -36.42 -23.92 27.37
C THR A 406 -37.31 -22.80 27.93
N SER A 407 -36.76 -21.87 28.71
CA SER A 407 -37.53 -20.70 29.24
C SER A 407 -37.07 -19.34 28.74
N THR A 408 -36.23 -19.28 27.71
CA THR A 408 -35.95 -18.03 26.98
C THR A 408 -35.77 -18.41 25.51
N GLY A 409 -36.51 -17.76 24.61
CA GLY A 409 -36.67 -18.17 23.21
C GLY A 409 -35.39 -18.09 22.38
N GLY A 410 -34.53 -19.10 22.52
CA GLY A 410 -33.30 -19.33 21.77
C GLY A 410 -33.21 -20.77 21.29
N GLY A 411 -34.29 -21.30 20.71
CA GLY A 411 -34.23 -22.60 20.05
C GLY A 411 -33.51 -22.46 18.72
N VAL A 412 -32.56 -23.35 18.42
CA VAL A 412 -31.97 -23.61 17.09
C VAL A 412 -33.01 -24.15 16.08
N SER A 413 -34.29 -23.85 16.29
CA SER A 413 -35.38 -24.29 15.42
C SER A 413 -35.41 -23.42 14.19
N GLY A 414 -35.08 -24.01 13.03
CA GLY A 414 -35.06 -23.31 11.74
C GLY A 414 -33.67 -22.91 11.26
N VAL A 415 -32.60 -23.37 11.91
CA VAL A 415 -31.27 -23.34 11.32
C VAL A 415 -31.04 -24.56 10.41
N ILE A 416 -30.29 -24.40 9.33
CA ILE A 416 -29.71 -25.47 8.54
C ILE A 416 -28.84 -26.34 9.44
N GLY A 417 -28.76 -27.63 9.13
CA GLY A 417 -27.84 -28.52 9.84
C GLY A 417 -26.39 -28.24 9.46
N GLU A 418 -25.47 -28.57 10.36
CA GLU A 418 -24.02 -28.46 10.15
C GLU A 418 -23.56 -29.06 8.81
N ASP A 419 -24.08 -30.24 8.44
CA ASP A 419 -23.76 -30.89 7.16
C ASP A 419 -24.08 -30.02 5.94
N ALA A 420 -25.19 -29.27 6.00
CA ALA A 420 -25.58 -28.38 4.92
C ALA A 420 -24.65 -27.15 4.86
N ALA A 421 -24.21 -26.64 6.01
CA ALA A 421 -23.24 -25.55 6.08
C ALA A 421 -21.87 -25.98 5.54
N ARG A 422 -21.35 -27.14 5.97
CA ARG A 422 -20.11 -27.72 5.43
C ARG A 422 -20.19 -27.95 3.93
N GLN A 423 -21.33 -28.46 3.45
CA GLN A 423 -21.53 -28.66 2.02
C GLN A 423 -21.58 -27.35 1.25
N ALA A 424 -22.15 -26.29 1.82
CA ALA A 424 -22.13 -24.95 1.23
C ALA A 424 -20.69 -24.42 1.12
N ALA A 425 -19.89 -24.53 2.19
CA ALA A 425 -18.48 -24.13 2.19
C ALA A 425 -17.65 -24.90 1.14
N LEU A 426 -17.78 -26.23 1.11
CA LEU A 426 -17.07 -27.09 0.14
C LEU A 426 -17.50 -26.84 -1.30
N SER A 427 -18.81 -26.64 -1.52
CA SER A 427 -19.35 -26.35 -2.85
C SER A 427 -18.86 -25.00 -3.37
N ASP A 428 -18.72 -24.02 -2.49
CA ASP A 428 -18.15 -22.72 -2.82
C ASP A 428 -16.65 -22.81 -3.11
N ALA A 429 -15.90 -23.55 -2.28
CA ALA A 429 -14.47 -23.76 -2.47
C ALA A 429 -14.14 -24.63 -3.69
N GLY A 430 -15.12 -25.34 -4.26
CA GLY A 430 -14.91 -26.30 -5.34
C GLY A 430 -14.15 -27.55 -4.89
N LEU A 431 -14.22 -27.88 -3.60
CA LEU A 431 -13.45 -28.96 -2.96
C LEU A 431 -14.36 -30.13 -2.57
N SER A 432 -13.78 -31.32 -2.50
CA SER A 432 -14.44 -32.51 -1.94
C SER A 432 -14.18 -32.60 -0.44
N ALA A 433 -15.14 -33.13 0.32
CA ALA A 433 -14.95 -33.46 1.74
C ALA A 433 -13.77 -34.42 1.98
N SER A 434 -13.38 -35.22 0.97
CA SER A 434 -12.21 -36.11 1.03
C SER A 434 -10.86 -35.39 0.97
N ASP A 435 -10.85 -34.15 0.49
CA ASP A 435 -9.63 -33.40 0.16
C ASP A 435 -9.30 -32.37 1.26
N VAL A 436 -10.15 -32.30 2.29
CA VAL A 436 -10.05 -31.32 3.37
C VAL A 436 -10.01 -31.99 4.74
N THR A 437 -9.49 -31.27 5.74
CA THR A 437 -9.66 -31.59 7.16
C THR A 437 -10.36 -30.41 7.83
N PHE A 438 -11.57 -30.64 8.36
CA PHE A 438 -12.28 -29.63 9.14
C PHE A 438 -11.58 -29.44 10.50
N GLY A 439 -11.13 -28.21 10.75
CA GLY A 439 -10.55 -27.77 12.01
C GLY A 439 -11.61 -27.21 12.96
N LYS A 440 -12.59 -26.48 12.43
CA LYS A 440 -13.66 -25.87 13.22
C LYS A 440 -14.97 -25.88 12.46
N VAL A 441 -16.04 -26.20 13.17
CA VAL A 441 -17.42 -25.94 12.75
C VAL A 441 -18.24 -25.58 13.97
N GLU A 442 -18.64 -24.33 14.10
CA GLU A 442 -19.38 -23.83 15.27
C GLU A 442 -20.62 -23.07 14.86
N LEU A 443 -21.73 -23.31 15.56
CA LEU A 443 -22.95 -22.52 15.44
C LEU A 443 -22.96 -21.45 16.53
N ASP A 444 -22.73 -20.21 16.14
CA ASP A 444 -22.76 -19.07 17.06
C ASP A 444 -23.90 -18.10 16.71
N ARG A 445 -24.18 -17.20 17.66
CA ARG A 445 -25.18 -16.16 17.53
C ARG A 445 -24.54 -14.78 17.62
N ASP A 446 -24.21 -14.24 16.46
CA ASP A 446 -23.67 -12.89 16.31
C ASP A 446 -24.76 -11.89 15.89
N ASP A 447 -24.77 -10.71 16.49
CA ASP A 447 -25.74 -9.62 16.25
C ASP A 447 -27.22 -10.04 16.17
N GLY A 448 -27.58 -11.10 16.90
CA GLY A 448 -28.93 -11.65 16.98
C GLY A 448 -29.30 -12.64 15.86
N ARG A 449 -28.40 -12.90 14.92
CA ARG A 449 -28.51 -13.90 13.83
C ARG A 449 -27.68 -15.15 14.18
N TRP A 450 -28.14 -16.30 13.71
CA TRP A 450 -27.36 -17.54 13.83
C TRP A 450 -26.46 -17.69 12.61
N GLN A 451 -25.18 -18.02 12.82
CA GLN A 451 -24.23 -18.30 11.75
C GLN A 451 -23.34 -19.49 12.10
N TYR A 452 -22.90 -20.20 11.07
CA TYR A 452 -21.87 -21.22 11.19
C TYR A 452 -20.51 -20.62 10.84
N GLU A 453 -19.56 -20.72 11.74
CA GLU A 453 -18.15 -20.45 11.49
C GLU A 453 -17.46 -21.78 11.15
N ILE A 454 -16.86 -21.86 9.97
CA ILE A 454 -16.27 -23.08 9.43
C ILE A 454 -14.82 -22.82 9.03
N GLU A 455 -13.92 -23.64 9.56
CA GLU A 455 -12.51 -23.67 9.22
C GLU A 455 -12.12 -25.05 8.70
N PHE A 456 -11.49 -25.09 7.52
CA PHE A 456 -10.93 -26.34 7.01
C PHE A 456 -9.62 -26.14 6.25
N PHE A 457 -8.86 -27.22 6.19
CA PHE A 457 -7.49 -27.20 5.71
C PHE A 457 -7.31 -28.13 4.53
N THR A 458 -6.55 -27.66 3.56
CA THR A 458 -6.09 -28.41 2.39
C THR A 458 -4.57 -28.54 2.42
N SER A 459 -4.00 -29.32 1.50
CA SER A 459 -2.54 -29.30 1.27
C SER A 459 -2.02 -27.94 0.77
N SER A 460 -2.91 -27.09 0.27
CA SER A 460 -2.59 -25.82 -0.39
C SER A 460 -2.90 -24.59 0.46
N GLY A 461 -3.43 -24.74 1.66
CA GLY A 461 -3.84 -23.59 2.46
C GLY A 461 -5.04 -23.84 3.36
N LYS A 462 -5.39 -22.79 4.12
CA LYS A 462 -6.49 -22.73 5.06
C LYS A 462 -7.67 -21.98 4.43
N TYR A 463 -8.88 -22.41 4.77
CA TYR A 463 -10.13 -21.80 4.36
C TYR A 463 -10.96 -21.48 5.60
N GLU A 464 -11.49 -20.26 5.65
CA GLU A 464 -12.46 -19.82 6.65
C GLU A 464 -13.74 -19.34 5.98
N TYR A 465 -14.88 -19.62 6.61
CA TYR A 465 -16.21 -19.33 6.10
C TYR A 465 -17.17 -19.01 7.23
N ASP A 466 -17.88 -17.88 7.14
CA ASP A 466 -19.11 -17.65 7.89
C ASP A 466 -20.33 -17.91 7.01
N ILE A 467 -21.32 -18.64 7.53
CA ILE A 467 -22.50 -19.06 6.78
C ILE A 467 -23.76 -18.76 7.55
N ASP A 468 -24.72 -18.08 6.92
CA ASP A 468 -26.05 -17.84 7.50
C ASP A 468 -26.69 -19.17 7.88
N ALA A 469 -26.94 -19.35 9.17
CA ALA A 469 -27.48 -20.61 9.64
C ALA A 469 -28.96 -20.78 9.30
N GLN A 470 -29.73 -19.77 8.87
CA GLN A 470 -31.12 -19.92 8.43
C GLN A 470 -31.26 -20.40 6.98
N ASN A 471 -30.36 -19.98 6.09
CA ASN A 471 -30.53 -20.18 4.65
C ASN A 471 -29.30 -20.76 3.92
N GLY A 472 -28.13 -20.84 4.57
CA GLY A 472 -26.91 -21.40 3.99
C GLY A 472 -26.16 -20.47 3.04
N SER A 473 -26.51 -19.19 2.99
CA SER A 473 -25.76 -18.18 2.26
C SER A 473 -24.41 -17.94 2.93
N ILE A 474 -23.34 -17.86 2.12
CA ILE A 474 -22.01 -17.49 2.62
C ILE A 474 -22.01 -16.00 2.95
N LEU A 475 -21.47 -15.65 4.11
CA LEU A 475 -21.41 -14.29 4.67
C LEU A 475 -20.04 -13.70 4.52
N SER A 476 -19.04 -14.47 4.91
CA SER A 476 -17.63 -14.17 4.75
C SER A 476 -16.92 -15.42 4.21
N LYS A 477 -15.81 -15.18 3.53
CA LYS A 477 -14.87 -16.23 3.15
C LYS A 477 -13.48 -15.62 3.10
N GLU A 478 -12.54 -16.36 3.66
CA GLU A 478 -11.12 -16.07 3.59
C GLU A 478 -10.37 -17.32 3.13
N VAL A 479 -9.40 -17.14 2.22
CA VAL A 479 -8.57 -18.22 1.71
C VAL A 479 -7.09 -17.84 1.86
N GLU A 480 -6.43 -18.44 2.83
CA GLU A 480 -4.98 -18.34 2.99
C GLU A 480 -4.30 -19.38 2.08
N ALA A 481 -4.00 -19.01 0.84
CA ALA A 481 -3.32 -19.88 -0.11
C ALA A 481 -1.80 -19.92 0.11
N SER A 482 -1.24 -21.11 0.23
CA SER A 482 0.21 -21.34 0.20
C SER A 482 0.78 -21.05 -1.18
N GLN A 483 1.86 -20.26 -1.22
CA GLN A 483 2.68 -20.07 -2.43
C GLN A 483 3.37 -21.40 -2.82
N THR A 484 2.65 -22.25 -3.55
CA THR A 484 3.31 -23.30 -4.32
C THR A 484 3.95 -22.67 -5.55
N ALA A 485 5.28 -22.59 -5.53
CA ALA A 485 6.08 -22.31 -6.71
C ALA A 485 5.74 -23.34 -7.81
N THR A 486 4.83 -22.98 -8.69
CA THR A 486 4.60 -23.69 -9.95
C THR A 486 5.51 -23.08 -11.00
N THR A 487 6.67 -23.71 -11.19
CA THR A 487 7.42 -23.57 -12.44
C THR A 487 6.49 -23.84 -13.64
N PRO A 488 6.44 -22.96 -14.65
CA PRO A 488 5.77 -23.26 -15.91
C PRO A 488 6.45 -24.48 -16.56
N PRO A 489 5.70 -25.47 -17.10
CA PRO A 489 6.31 -26.52 -17.88
C PRO A 489 6.90 -25.87 -19.13
N THR A 490 8.23 -25.78 -19.18
CA THR A 490 8.93 -25.20 -20.31
C THR A 490 8.70 -26.08 -21.53
N SER A 491 7.97 -25.54 -22.49
CA SER A 491 7.74 -26.08 -23.80
C SER A 491 9.07 -26.17 -24.56
N SER A 492 9.71 -27.32 -24.53
CA SER A 492 10.85 -27.61 -25.41
C SER A 492 10.36 -27.87 -26.84
N LYS A 493 10.74 -27.01 -27.79
CA LYS A 493 10.72 -27.33 -29.24
C LYS A 493 11.74 -26.44 -29.98
N PRO A 494 12.37 -26.85 -31.11
CA PRO A 494 12.58 -28.19 -31.68
C PRO A 494 14.08 -28.51 -31.87
N SER A 495 14.44 -29.80 -31.87
CA SER A 495 15.64 -30.25 -32.57
C SER A 495 15.29 -31.31 -33.61
N THR A 496 15.74 -31.03 -34.83
CA THR A 496 15.58 -31.80 -36.04
C THR A 496 16.40 -33.08 -36.00
N THR A 497 15.78 -34.24 -36.26
CA THR A 497 16.47 -35.34 -36.96
C THR A 497 15.49 -36.20 -37.76
N THR A 498 15.83 -36.36 -39.02
CA THR A 498 15.19 -37.14 -40.09
C THR A 498 15.17 -38.64 -39.79
N SER A 499 14.04 -39.33 -40.02
CA SER A 499 13.86 -40.28 -41.14
C SER A 499 12.82 -41.37 -40.86
N GLY A 500 11.83 -41.49 -41.75
CA GLY A 500 11.33 -42.79 -42.24
C GLY A 500 10.03 -43.35 -41.65
N GLY A 501 9.00 -43.47 -42.51
CA GLY A 501 8.10 -44.64 -42.45
C GLY A 501 6.58 -44.41 -42.48
N SER A 502 6.05 -44.12 -43.67
CA SER A 502 4.83 -44.65 -44.31
C SER A 502 3.46 -44.79 -43.59
N SER A 503 2.45 -44.28 -44.32
CA SER A 503 1.11 -44.86 -44.63
C SER A 503 0.07 -44.89 -43.49
N SER A 504 -1.23 -44.65 -43.68
CA SER A 504 -2.08 -44.29 -44.82
C SER A 504 -3.53 -44.22 -44.32
N ASN A 505 -4.38 -43.47 -45.06
CA ASN A 505 -5.86 -43.53 -45.13
C ASN A 505 -6.67 -43.11 -43.89
N SER A 506 -7.49 -42.05 -43.92
CA SER A 506 -8.62 -41.63 -44.80
C SER A 506 -9.98 -42.19 -44.37
N SER A 507 -10.89 -41.27 -44.03
CA SER A 507 -12.33 -41.19 -44.38
C SER A 507 -13.01 -40.37 -43.28
N THR A 508 -13.42 -39.12 -43.45
CA THR A 508 -14.44 -38.53 -44.37
C THR A 508 -15.87 -38.97 -44.06
N SER A 509 -16.61 -38.10 -43.36
CA SER A 509 -17.98 -37.63 -43.66
C SER A 509 -18.52 -36.90 -42.41
N SER A 510 -18.71 -35.59 -42.27
CA SER A 510 -19.33 -34.51 -43.08
C SER A 510 -20.85 -34.65 -43.30
N SER A 511 -21.63 -34.00 -42.45
CA SER A 511 -22.74 -33.07 -42.79
C SER A 511 -23.26 -32.43 -41.48
N SER A 512 -23.09 -31.14 -41.17
CA SER A 512 -23.47 -29.86 -41.83
C SER A 512 -24.93 -29.46 -41.64
N SER A 513 -25.17 -28.43 -40.82
CA SER A 513 -26.08 -27.31 -41.14
C SER A 513 -25.77 -26.11 -40.23
N THR A 514 -24.92 -25.17 -40.69
CA THR A 514 -25.23 -23.82 -41.25
C THR A 514 -25.35 -22.73 -40.17
N SER A 515 -24.26 -21.96 -39.95
CA SER A 515 -24.07 -20.51 -40.29
C SER A 515 -24.83 -19.55 -39.36
N SER A 516 -24.21 -18.56 -38.72
CA SER A 516 -23.32 -17.55 -39.31
C SER A 516 -22.43 -16.84 -38.27
N THR A 517 -21.21 -16.49 -38.69
CA THR A 517 -20.24 -15.57 -38.05
C THR A 517 -19.89 -14.49 -39.11
N PRO A 518 -19.10 -13.44 -38.83
CA PRO A 518 -19.15 -12.35 -37.82
C PRO A 518 -19.19 -10.97 -38.55
N PRO A 519 -18.84 -9.84 -37.90
CA PRO A 519 -17.43 -9.45 -38.03
C PRO A 519 -16.78 -8.97 -36.73
N SER A 520 -15.53 -9.40 -36.61
CA SER A 520 -14.46 -8.90 -35.77
C SER A 520 -14.10 -7.44 -36.08
N THR A 521 -13.83 -6.67 -35.03
CA THR A 521 -12.85 -5.58 -35.04
C THR A 521 -11.89 -5.77 -33.87
N THR A 522 -10.78 -6.41 -34.20
CA THR A 522 -9.40 -6.16 -33.76
C THR A 522 -9.17 -5.24 -32.55
N SER A 523 -8.62 -5.83 -31.48
CA SER A 523 -7.45 -5.26 -30.81
C SER A 523 -6.42 -6.38 -30.61
N THR A 524 -5.20 -6.09 -31.07
CA THR A 524 -3.97 -6.87 -31.05
C THR A 524 -3.56 -7.31 -29.64
N PRO A 525 -2.88 -8.48 -29.47
CA PRO A 525 -2.31 -8.86 -28.18
C PRO A 525 -1.12 -7.93 -27.90
N ASN A 526 -1.29 -7.01 -26.96
CA ASN A 526 -0.20 -6.21 -26.44
C ASN A 526 0.54 -7.04 -25.39
N THR A 527 1.86 -7.10 -25.51
CA THR A 527 2.74 -7.86 -24.64
C THR A 527 3.14 -6.95 -23.47
N GLY A 528 2.52 -7.13 -22.30
CA GLY A 528 2.81 -6.43 -21.05
C GLY A 528 1.92 -6.98 -19.93
N SER A 529 2.54 -7.47 -18.84
CA SER A 529 2.02 -8.05 -17.58
C SER A 529 0.63 -8.73 -17.61
N ALA A 530 0.60 -10.03 -17.28
CA ALA A 530 -0.60 -10.86 -17.23
C ALA A 530 -1.50 -10.54 -16.02
N GLN A 531 -2.10 -9.35 -16.00
CA GLN A 531 -3.15 -8.95 -15.06
C GLN A 531 -4.50 -8.89 -15.78
N ILE A 532 -5.58 -9.31 -15.11
CA ILE A 532 -6.95 -9.13 -15.58
C ILE A 532 -7.31 -7.64 -15.56
N SER A 533 -8.30 -7.23 -16.36
CA SER A 533 -8.76 -5.85 -16.31
C SER A 533 -9.60 -5.58 -15.06
N GLU A 534 -9.63 -4.32 -14.62
CA GLU A 534 -10.52 -3.85 -13.57
C GLU A 534 -11.99 -4.25 -13.83
N GLN A 535 -12.46 -4.14 -15.08
CA GLN A 535 -13.81 -4.59 -15.45
C GLN A 535 -13.98 -6.10 -15.28
N ALA A 536 -12.96 -6.90 -15.60
CA ALA A 536 -13.01 -8.35 -15.39
C ALA A 536 -13.05 -8.70 -13.90
N ALA A 537 -12.36 -7.91 -13.05
CA ALA A 537 -12.39 -8.06 -11.60
C ALA A 537 -13.76 -7.65 -11.01
N LYS A 538 -14.32 -6.51 -11.43
CA LYS A 538 -15.71 -6.09 -11.13
C LYS A 538 -16.74 -7.14 -11.52
N ASP A 539 -16.60 -7.68 -12.73
CA ASP A 539 -17.46 -8.73 -13.22
C ASP A 539 -17.27 -10.04 -12.42
N ALA A 540 -16.06 -10.34 -11.95
CA ALA A 540 -15.78 -11.47 -11.06
C ALA A 540 -16.48 -11.32 -9.71
N ALA A 541 -16.25 -10.19 -9.01
CA ALA A 541 -16.83 -9.91 -7.71
C ALA A 541 -18.37 -9.87 -7.75
N ALA A 542 -18.96 -9.14 -8.70
CA ALA A 542 -20.42 -9.07 -8.82
C ALA A 542 -21.05 -10.42 -9.18
N ARG A 543 -20.41 -11.19 -10.07
CA ARG A 543 -20.90 -12.52 -10.46
C ARG A 543 -20.81 -13.51 -9.29
N ASP A 544 -19.75 -13.42 -8.50
CA ASP A 544 -19.58 -14.24 -7.30
C ASP A 544 -20.68 -13.96 -6.27
N ALA A 545 -21.05 -12.68 -6.09
CA ALA A 545 -22.22 -12.28 -5.30
C ALA A 545 -23.59 -12.66 -5.91
N GLY A 546 -23.61 -13.36 -7.05
CA GLY A 546 -24.84 -13.74 -7.75
C GLY A 546 -25.56 -12.57 -8.43
N LEU A 547 -24.85 -11.46 -8.65
CA LEU A 547 -25.35 -10.22 -9.20
C LEU A 547 -24.71 -9.94 -10.57
N SER A 548 -25.27 -8.97 -11.30
CA SER A 548 -24.59 -8.42 -12.47
C SER A 548 -23.75 -7.22 -12.03
N ALA A 549 -22.53 -7.06 -12.54
CA ALA A 549 -21.75 -5.84 -12.32
C ALA A 549 -22.52 -4.58 -12.76
N SER A 550 -23.45 -4.72 -13.72
CA SER A 550 -24.34 -3.64 -14.15
C SER A 550 -25.53 -3.38 -13.24
N SER A 551 -25.75 -4.19 -12.19
CA SER A 551 -26.89 -4.12 -11.26
C SER A 551 -26.47 -3.79 -9.83
N VAL A 552 -25.18 -3.55 -9.60
CA VAL A 552 -24.60 -3.21 -8.29
C VAL A 552 -23.97 -1.82 -8.36
N SER A 553 -23.83 -1.17 -7.21
CA SER A 553 -23.14 0.12 -7.11
C SER A 553 -21.76 -0.10 -6.51
N PHE A 554 -20.71 -0.07 -7.32
CA PHE A 554 -19.32 -0.15 -6.82
C PHE A 554 -18.95 1.13 -6.07
N THR A 555 -18.46 0.99 -4.85
CA THR A 555 -18.01 2.06 -3.94
C THR A 555 -16.49 2.16 -3.89
N LYS A 556 -15.78 1.04 -4.06
CA LYS A 556 -14.30 0.99 -4.10
C LYS A 556 -13.83 -0.02 -5.13
N VAL A 557 -12.78 0.33 -5.89
CA VAL A 557 -12.11 -0.58 -6.83
C VAL A 557 -10.65 -0.16 -6.92
N GLN A 558 -9.76 -0.86 -6.22
CA GLN A 558 -8.34 -0.51 -6.14
C GLN A 558 -7.49 -1.72 -6.51
N LEU A 559 -6.39 -1.50 -7.21
CA LEU A 559 -5.41 -2.54 -7.54
C LEU A 559 -4.23 -2.36 -6.61
N GLU A 560 -4.00 -3.33 -5.75
CA GLU A 560 -2.96 -3.32 -4.74
C GLU A 560 -2.08 -4.58 -4.84
N LYS A 561 -1.04 -4.61 -4.01
CA LYS A 561 -0.04 -5.68 -4.06
C LYS A 561 0.24 -6.21 -2.64
N ASP A 562 -0.55 -7.20 -2.25
CA ASP A 562 -0.44 -7.94 -1.00
C ASP A 562 0.52 -9.15 -1.15
N ASP A 563 1.46 -9.35 -0.21
CA ASP A 563 2.39 -10.49 -0.16
C ASP A 563 3.08 -10.88 -1.49
N GLY A 564 3.34 -9.89 -2.34
CA GLY A 564 3.95 -10.10 -3.66
C GLY A 564 2.98 -10.50 -4.78
N ARG A 565 1.69 -10.69 -4.48
CA ARG A 565 0.58 -10.96 -5.40
C ARG A 565 -0.14 -9.66 -5.74
N TRP A 566 -0.51 -9.47 -7.00
CA TRP A 566 -1.39 -8.34 -7.37
C TRP A 566 -2.84 -8.74 -7.14
N GLU A 567 -3.63 -7.87 -6.54
CA GLU A 567 -5.05 -8.11 -6.27
C GLU A 567 -5.90 -6.84 -6.35
N TYR A 568 -7.19 -7.03 -6.64
CA TYR A 568 -8.17 -5.97 -6.68
C TYR A 568 -9.01 -6.00 -5.42
N GLU A 569 -9.02 -4.91 -4.66
CA GLU A 569 -9.97 -4.64 -3.58
C GLU A 569 -11.21 -3.97 -4.16
N ILE A 570 -12.38 -4.57 -3.97
CA ILE A 570 -13.62 -4.18 -4.63
C ILE A 570 -14.75 -4.14 -3.61
N GLU A 571 -15.22 -2.94 -3.30
CA GLU A 571 -16.43 -2.75 -2.52
C GLU A 571 -17.61 -2.39 -3.44
N PHE A 572 -18.79 -2.95 -3.16
CA PHE A 572 -20.02 -2.56 -3.82
C PHE A 572 -21.26 -2.79 -2.96
N TYR A 573 -22.33 -2.06 -3.25
CA TYR A 573 -23.60 -2.18 -2.55
C TYR A 573 -24.71 -2.73 -3.45
N ALA A 574 -25.47 -3.69 -2.93
CA ALA A 574 -26.67 -4.21 -3.56
C ALA A 574 -27.66 -4.79 -2.54
N ASN A 575 -28.96 -4.55 -2.74
CA ASN A 575 -30.03 -5.17 -1.93
C ASN A 575 -29.93 -4.96 -0.42
N ASN A 576 -29.49 -3.78 0.03
CA ASN A 576 -29.25 -3.49 1.46
C ASN A 576 -28.05 -4.22 2.07
N THR A 577 -27.14 -4.70 1.22
CA THR A 577 -25.92 -5.41 1.60
C THR A 577 -24.72 -4.71 0.96
N GLU A 578 -23.74 -4.37 1.79
CA GLU A 578 -22.40 -3.99 1.37
C GLU A 578 -21.59 -5.27 1.15
N TYR A 579 -20.81 -5.28 0.10
CA TYR A 579 -19.96 -6.38 -0.31
C TYR A 579 -18.54 -5.85 -0.41
N ASP A 580 -17.59 -6.55 0.18
CA ASP A 580 -16.15 -6.31 0.06
C ASP A 580 -15.52 -7.57 -0.53
N TYR A 581 -14.63 -7.41 -1.50
CA TYR A 581 -14.03 -8.48 -2.28
C TYR A 581 -12.56 -8.19 -2.57
N THR A 582 -11.70 -9.17 -2.29
CA THR A 582 -10.33 -9.20 -2.79
C THR A 582 -10.24 -10.21 -3.93
N VAL A 583 -9.81 -9.78 -5.11
CA VAL A 583 -9.75 -10.58 -6.34
C VAL A 583 -8.32 -10.67 -6.86
N ASP A 584 -7.78 -11.88 -7.02
CA ASP A 584 -6.45 -12.11 -7.59
C ASP A 584 -6.35 -11.46 -8.99
N ALA A 585 -5.47 -10.48 -9.14
CA ALA A 585 -5.35 -9.73 -10.37
C ALA A 585 -4.68 -10.54 -11.49
N SER A 586 -4.03 -11.68 -11.23
CA SER A 586 -3.43 -12.52 -12.27
C SER A 586 -4.44 -13.43 -12.97
N ASN A 587 -5.49 -13.85 -12.25
CA ASN A 587 -6.39 -14.91 -12.72
C ASN A 587 -7.88 -14.68 -12.44
N GLY A 588 -8.24 -13.69 -11.61
CA GLY A 588 -9.62 -13.35 -11.26
C GLY A 588 -10.28 -14.22 -10.20
N SER A 589 -9.51 -15.01 -9.45
CA SER A 589 -10.01 -15.82 -8.34
C SER A 589 -10.36 -14.93 -7.14
N ILE A 590 -11.44 -15.26 -6.44
CA ILE A 590 -11.83 -14.55 -5.21
C ILE A 590 -10.96 -15.07 -4.05
N LEU A 591 -10.18 -14.17 -3.46
CA LEU A 591 -9.25 -14.43 -2.35
C LEU A 591 -9.93 -14.18 -1.00
N LYS A 592 -10.63 -13.07 -0.91
CA LYS A 592 -11.43 -12.66 0.25
C LYS A 592 -12.79 -12.18 -0.24
N ARG A 593 -13.84 -12.46 0.52
CA ARG A 593 -15.09 -11.72 0.41
C ARG A 593 -15.75 -11.58 1.76
N GLU A 594 -16.35 -10.43 1.99
CA GLU A 594 -17.19 -10.13 3.13
C GLU A 594 -18.50 -9.51 2.63
N SER A 595 -19.59 -9.72 3.36
CA SER A 595 -20.85 -9.06 3.07
C SER A 595 -21.59 -8.69 4.34
N GLU A 596 -21.92 -7.42 4.48
CA GLU A 596 -22.60 -6.87 5.64
C GLU A 596 -23.98 -6.35 5.24
N GLN A 597 -25.03 -6.88 5.86
CA GLN A 597 -26.38 -6.36 5.65
C GLN A 597 -26.59 -5.11 6.50
N LYS A 598 -26.58 -3.93 5.86
CA LYS A 598 -26.82 -2.68 6.59
C LYS A 598 -28.27 -2.62 7.08
N PRO A 599 -28.49 -2.20 8.35
CA PRO A 599 -29.83 -2.19 8.94
C PRO A 599 -30.80 -1.32 8.15
N SER A 600 -31.90 -1.91 7.70
CA SER A 600 -33.04 -1.18 7.18
C SER A 600 -33.73 -0.46 8.34
N THR A 601 -33.65 0.87 8.38
CA THR A 601 -34.44 1.66 9.33
C THR A 601 -35.91 1.56 8.95
N ALA A 602 -36.60 0.58 9.53
CA ALA A 602 -38.02 0.35 9.34
C ALA A 602 -38.85 1.47 10.01
N GLY A 603 -39.14 2.54 9.26
CA GLY A 603 -40.28 3.41 9.53
C GLY A 603 -41.57 2.76 9.00
N GLY A 604 -42.44 2.32 9.91
CA GLY A 604 -43.67 1.59 9.57
C GLY A 604 -44.63 2.31 8.62
N GLY A 605 -45.13 1.58 7.62
CA GLY A 605 -46.18 2.01 6.71
C GLY A 605 -46.68 0.86 5.83
N THR A 606 -47.87 0.35 6.13
CA THR A 606 -48.52 -0.75 5.43
C THR A 606 -48.91 -0.37 3.98
N THR A 607 -48.87 -1.37 3.10
CA THR A 607 -49.58 -1.56 1.81
C THR A 607 -49.02 -1.01 0.49
N THR A 608 -48.58 -1.99 -0.33
CA THR A 608 -48.80 -2.16 -1.78
C THR A 608 -47.70 -1.71 -2.74
N GLY A 609 -46.90 -2.69 -3.17
CA GLY A 609 -46.41 -2.85 -4.55
C GLY A 609 -45.64 -1.67 -5.16
N GLY A 610 -44.33 -1.67 -4.96
CA GLY A 610 -43.37 -0.85 -5.70
C GLY A 610 -42.03 -0.86 -5.00
N GLY A 611 -41.04 -1.57 -5.55
CA GLY A 611 -39.68 -1.53 -5.04
C GLY A 611 -39.15 -0.10 -5.10
N THR A 612 -38.62 0.41 -3.98
CA THR A 612 -37.89 1.68 -3.96
C THR A 612 -36.60 1.49 -4.75
N THR A 613 -36.71 1.75 -6.05
CA THR A 613 -35.62 1.68 -7.02
C THR A 613 -34.82 2.96 -6.89
N THR A 614 -33.61 2.89 -6.32
CA THR A 614 -32.67 4.02 -6.40
C THR A 614 -32.20 4.19 -7.85
N ILE A 615 -31.94 5.42 -8.26
CA ILE A 615 -31.32 5.69 -9.56
C ILE A 615 -29.88 5.13 -9.55
N SER A 616 -29.40 4.63 -10.70
CA SER A 616 -28.05 4.10 -10.79
C SER A 616 -27.00 5.22 -10.75
N VAL A 617 -25.76 4.88 -10.40
CA VAL A 617 -24.64 5.83 -10.46
C VAL A 617 -24.50 6.43 -11.86
N ASP A 618 -24.70 5.66 -12.93
CA ASP A 618 -24.68 6.18 -14.31
C ASP A 618 -25.81 7.18 -14.58
N GLN A 619 -26.98 7.00 -13.97
CA GLN A 619 -28.06 7.98 -14.03
C GLN A 619 -27.71 9.24 -13.23
N ALA A 620 -27.10 9.10 -12.05
CA ALA A 620 -26.61 10.23 -11.26
C ALA A 620 -25.51 11.01 -12.00
N LYS A 621 -24.55 10.31 -12.61
CA LYS A 621 -23.53 10.87 -13.50
C LYS A 621 -24.16 11.60 -14.68
N ALA A 622 -25.16 11.00 -15.34
CA ALA A 622 -25.85 11.65 -16.44
C ALA A 622 -26.61 12.91 -15.99
N LEU A 623 -27.18 12.92 -14.77
CA LEU A 623 -27.84 14.09 -14.19
C LEU A 623 -26.83 15.21 -13.84
N ALA A 624 -25.69 14.86 -13.24
CA ALA A 624 -24.59 15.78 -12.94
C ALA A 624 -23.99 16.36 -14.23
N GLN A 625 -23.67 15.51 -15.20
CA GLN A 625 -23.17 15.91 -16.53
C GLN A 625 -24.18 16.75 -17.30
N ALA A 626 -25.49 16.50 -17.18
CA ALA A 626 -26.50 17.35 -17.81
C ALA A 626 -26.53 18.78 -17.21
N LYS A 627 -26.15 18.91 -15.93
CA LYS A 627 -26.10 20.19 -15.21
C LYS A 627 -24.79 20.94 -15.43
N ALA A 628 -23.69 20.23 -15.65
CA ALA A 628 -22.40 20.77 -16.10
C ALA A 628 -21.88 20.01 -17.35
N PRO A 629 -22.38 20.33 -18.57
CA PRO A 629 -22.10 19.55 -19.79
C PRO A 629 -20.63 19.49 -20.20
N ASN A 630 -19.83 20.47 -19.78
CA ASN A 630 -18.44 20.62 -20.14
C ASN A 630 -17.49 20.25 -18.98
N ALA A 631 -18.03 19.95 -17.80
CA ALA A 631 -17.24 19.53 -16.65
C ALA A 631 -16.89 18.04 -16.77
N THR A 632 -15.70 17.66 -16.32
CA THR A 632 -15.29 16.26 -16.20
C THR A 632 -15.61 15.80 -14.79
N LEU A 633 -16.30 14.67 -14.65
CA LEU A 633 -16.52 14.04 -13.35
C LEU A 633 -15.18 13.58 -12.76
N VAL A 634 -14.87 14.02 -11.56
CA VAL A 634 -13.65 13.68 -10.80
C VAL A 634 -13.92 12.46 -9.95
N GLU A 635 -14.96 12.53 -9.11
CA GLU A 635 -15.36 11.46 -8.21
C GLU A 635 -16.87 11.45 -8.04
N ILE A 636 -17.44 10.28 -7.77
CA ILE A 636 -18.83 10.16 -7.30
C ILE A 636 -18.92 8.94 -6.38
N SER A 637 -19.26 9.18 -5.13
CA SER A 637 -19.49 8.16 -4.11
C SER A 637 -21.00 8.06 -3.82
N TYR A 638 -21.40 6.97 -3.18
CA TYR A 638 -22.77 6.77 -2.70
C TYR A 638 -22.72 6.68 -1.18
N ASP A 639 -23.40 7.59 -0.51
CA ASP A 639 -23.40 7.73 0.95
C ASP A 639 -24.83 7.86 1.50
N TYR A 640 -24.95 7.97 2.82
CA TYR A 640 -26.17 8.17 3.58
C TYR A 640 -26.07 9.44 4.43
N ASP A 641 -26.32 10.61 3.83
CA ASP A 641 -26.47 11.85 4.59
C ASP A 641 -27.84 11.86 5.31
N ASP A 642 -27.83 11.99 6.64
CA ASP A 642 -29.02 11.98 7.51
C ASP A 642 -30.00 10.80 7.24
N GLY A 643 -29.49 9.65 6.81
CA GLY A 643 -30.28 8.46 6.48
C GLY A 643 -31.03 8.54 5.14
N ILE A 644 -30.69 9.52 4.29
CA ILE A 644 -31.13 9.61 2.90
C ILE A 644 -30.02 9.05 2.01
N PRO A 645 -30.29 8.04 1.16
CA PRO A 645 -29.28 7.57 0.22
C PRO A 645 -28.98 8.67 -0.81
N THR A 646 -27.72 9.05 -0.93
CA THR A 646 -27.25 10.23 -1.66
C THR A 646 -26.04 9.86 -2.51
N TYR A 647 -25.99 10.34 -3.75
CA TYR A 647 -24.76 10.34 -4.53
C TYR A 647 -24.04 11.66 -4.33
N GLU A 648 -22.87 11.64 -3.72
CA GLU A 648 -21.99 12.80 -3.55
C GLU A 648 -20.93 12.75 -4.63
N GLY A 649 -20.60 13.87 -5.25
CA GLY A 649 -19.59 13.86 -6.30
C GLY A 649 -19.08 15.23 -6.66
N GLU A 650 -17.96 15.20 -7.37
CA GLU A 650 -17.21 16.37 -7.77
C GLU A 650 -17.07 16.38 -9.30
N MET A 651 -17.28 17.54 -9.93
CA MET A 651 -16.96 17.75 -11.34
C MET A 651 -16.07 18.99 -11.50
N ARG A 652 -15.17 18.97 -12.49
CA ARG A 652 -14.30 20.12 -12.81
C ARG A 652 -14.50 20.63 -14.24
N GLU A 653 -14.75 21.93 -14.40
CA GLU A 653 -14.69 22.65 -15.69
C GLU A 653 -13.65 23.78 -15.60
N GLY A 654 -12.44 23.51 -16.08
CA GLY A 654 -11.34 24.47 -16.03
C GLY A 654 -10.85 24.71 -14.59
N ARG A 655 -11.12 25.89 -14.03
CA ARG A 655 -10.81 26.27 -12.63
C ARG A 655 -12.05 26.23 -11.72
N THR A 656 -13.18 25.75 -12.25
CA THR A 656 -14.42 25.67 -11.49
C THR A 656 -14.63 24.24 -11.04
N GLU A 657 -14.69 24.04 -9.74
CA GLU A 657 -15.09 22.79 -9.10
C GLU A 657 -16.58 22.85 -8.78
N TYR A 658 -17.27 21.74 -9.02
CA TYR A 658 -18.68 21.55 -8.74
C TYR A 658 -18.84 20.40 -7.76
N GLU A 659 -19.25 20.71 -6.54
CA GLU A 659 -19.63 19.69 -5.56
C GLU A 659 -21.15 19.49 -5.66
N PHE A 660 -21.60 18.24 -5.73
CA PHE A 660 -23.02 17.94 -5.84
C PHE A 660 -23.42 16.74 -4.98
N GLU A 661 -24.66 16.80 -4.52
CA GLU A 661 -25.33 15.68 -3.86
C GLU A 661 -26.64 15.42 -4.58
N ILE A 662 -26.95 14.16 -4.88
CA ILE A 662 -28.18 13.74 -5.56
C ILE A 662 -28.91 12.69 -4.72
N ASP A 663 -30.16 12.97 -4.34
CA ASP A 663 -31.04 11.99 -3.66
C ASP A 663 -31.23 10.78 -4.57
N ALA A 664 -30.66 9.65 -4.17
CA ALA A 664 -30.65 8.45 -4.97
C ALA A 664 -32.04 7.85 -5.16
N ARG A 665 -33.06 8.22 -4.37
CA ARG A 665 -34.42 7.68 -4.50
C ARG A 665 -35.19 8.29 -5.67
N ASN A 666 -34.81 9.49 -6.10
CA ASN A 666 -35.59 10.27 -7.04
C ASN A 666 -34.76 11.08 -8.06
N GLY A 667 -33.42 11.13 -7.91
CA GLY A 667 -32.52 11.85 -8.80
C GLY A 667 -32.56 13.37 -8.66
N ASN A 668 -33.13 13.90 -7.58
CA ASN A 668 -33.12 15.32 -7.31
C ASN A 668 -31.78 15.73 -6.69
N PHE A 669 -31.24 16.86 -7.11
CA PHE A 669 -30.08 17.45 -6.43
C PHE A 669 -30.48 17.94 -5.03
N ILE A 670 -29.78 17.43 -4.02
CA ILE A 670 -29.83 17.89 -2.63
C ILE A 670 -28.92 19.12 -2.50
N LYS A 671 -27.68 18.98 -2.98
CA LYS A 671 -26.65 20.03 -2.99
C LYS A 671 -26.10 20.21 -4.40
N TRP A 672 -25.77 21.45 -4.72
CA TRP A 672 -24.99 21.81 -5.90
C TRP A 672 -24.29 23.12 -5.61
N GLU A 673 -22.99 23.03 -5.40
CA GLU A 673 -22.12 24.15 -5.13
C GLU A 673 -21.10 24.27 -6.25
N SER A 674 -20.62 25.48 -6.50
CA SER A 674 -19.57 25.72 -7.47
C SER A 674 -18.59 26.71 -6.89
N GLU A 675 -17.33 26.32 -6.82
CA GLU A 675 -16.23 27.16 -6.38
C GLU A 675 -15.30 27.40 -7.56
N SER A 676 -14.85 28.64 -7.74
CA SER A 676 -13.93 29.00 -8.82
C SER A 676 -12.65 29.55 -8.23
N ASP A 677 -11.54 28.87 -8.51
CA ASP A 677 -10.18 29.24 -8.12
C ASP A 677 -9.61 30.47 -8.86
#